data_AF-A0A258B2L8-F1
#
_entry.id   AF-A0A258B2L8-F1
#
_cell.length_a   1.000
_cell.length_b   1.000
_cell.length_c   1.000
_cell.angle_alpha   90.00
_cell.angle_beta   90.00
_cell.angle_gamma   90.00
#
_symmetry.space_group_name_H-M   'P 1'
#
loop_
_entity.id
_entity.type
_entity.pdbx_description
1 polymer ?
#
loop_
_entity_poly.entity_id
_entity_poly.type
_entity_poly.pdbx_seq_one_letter_code
_entity_poly.pdbx_strand_id
1 'polypeptide(L)'
;EIASSHPGPVNSEDPGFAGRNDAQLALALDRARSAQTYGDYFFALREYAASFDDGHLSFGARGATPNDHHWPGFLTANDGSGDIRVVSRADWSPVPLNAKLDGCDGKSAATIAEETLGKMWGRWNLEAQRRRFGIFLFASEESRYIPRPFECSFRIGDAEQSFTLDWRPLPLDELGERLKAGFPATTPRFEDRTLADGTRWFSIPSFNSDPQSDAGQALSRMIATIKAERTALAKAPAIVFDLRGNGGGSSDWSVQIASALWGEAVFASLPDEEIEVDWRVSAGNLAYIQRGYDERREGLSPASDHWYRTVISGMTEALARGDTLWRHTDEAGEDTAPDADNSSSPRMLPPLKGRVYFITDGSCGSACLDAVDLWRKLGMTHLGQTTSADTLYMEVRRFTLPSGITSLTFPMKVYRGRPRGSNEPVVPQHLFVGDIGDTPALEAWFAGLPGANFHFQPHASLSPAPAVWHMLELPYGGAANHLRIGQTHWLLDTGNETSFRRVLRPYLHASGVNAVAGVFLSHNDADHIGALAQVIATFDPPQLFCSTQEPGRRDRSNSPLQQLLNQPHPPLLRKLRVDERVPLSDAPRFKVEAQVLYPTLLSQSDRGDDRSMVLMVHLGRWRVLWLSDTGWHAEKILCSSSVDLRCDVLIRSQHEVDISTSAEFLLRTRPQVILCGSDARATETELPVSLVQHAKGQNTPLIDAWGAGSIDLQFQQDELHIVTQRSGQRLVLKPR
;
A
#
# COMPACT_ATOMS: atom_id res chain seq x y z
N GLU A 1 -36.80 3.89 -16.84
CA GLU A 1 -35.50 3.21 -16.87
C GLU A 1 -34.87 3.18 -15.49
N ILE A 2 -34.30 4.26 -14.92
CA ILE A 2 -33.69 4.20 -13.58
C ILE A 2 -34.69 3.72 -12.51
N ALA A 3 -35.82 4.39 -12.34
CA ALA A 3 -36.84 4.01 -11.34
C ALA A 3 -37.35 2.55 -11.50
N SER A 4 -37.40 2.04 -12.74
CA SER A 4 -37.96 0.72 -13.05
C SER A 4 -36.91 -0.40 -13.01
N SER A 5 -35.66 -0.12 -13.36
CA SER A 5 -34.65 -1.12 -13.71
C SER A 5 -33.32 -0.97 -12.97
N HIS A 6 -33.11 0.12 -12.23
CA HIS A 6 -32.01 0.21 -11.27
C HIS A 6 -32.41 -0.51 -9.97
N PRO A 7 -31.50 -1.18 -9.24
CA PRO A 7 -31.80 -1.81 -7.95
C PRO A 7 -32.07 -0.79 -6.83
N GLY A 8 -31.40 0.35 -6.86
CA GLY A 8 -31.48 1.41 -5.83
C GLY A 8 -32.88 1.79 -5.34
N PRO A 9 -33.88 2.04 -6.19
CA PRO A 9 -35.24 2.41 -5.77
C PRO A 9 -35.94 1.38 -4.87
N VAL A 10 -35.50 0.11 -4.88
CA VAL A 10 -36.03 -0.96 -4.01
C VAL A 10 -34.98 -1.51 -3.05
N ASN A 11 -33.83 -0.86 -2.95
CA ASN A 11 -32.76 -1.29 -2.08
C ASN A 11 -33.05 -0.88 -0.63
N SER A 12 -33.34 -1.86 0.23
CA SER A 12 -33.58 -1.64 1.66
C SER A 12 -32.37 -1.04 2.40
N GLU A 13 -31.15 -1.25 1.92
CA GLU A 13 -29.91 -0.72 2.50
C GLU A 13 -29.58 0.70 2.01
N ASP A 14 -30.35 1.22 1.05
CA ASP A 14 -30.27 2.61 0.58
C ASP A 14 -31.68 3.22 0.46
N PRO A 15 -32.40 3.38 1.58
CA PRO A 15 -33.79 3.85 1.57
C PRO A 15 -33.95 5.28 1.01
N GLY A 16 -32.85 6.04 0.91
CA GLY A 16 -32.84 7.39 0.33
C GLY A 16 -32.84 7.42 -1.19
N PHE A 17 -32.52 6.31 -1.87
CA PHE A 17 -32.32 6.31 -3.33
C PHE A 17 -33.54 6.79 -4.10
N ALA A 18 -34.74 6.27 -3.79
CA ALA A 18 -35.96 6.61 -4.52
C ALA A 18 -36.31 8.10 -4.38
N GLY A 19 -36.21 8.64 -3.16
CA GLY A 19 -36.43 10.08 -2.91
C GLY A 19 -35.41 10.96 -3.62
N ARG A 20 -34.12 10.55 -3.64
CA ARG A 20 -33.08 11.25 -4.43
C ARG A 20 -33.41 11.22 -5.92
N ASN A 21 -33.78 10.05 -6.46
CA ASN A 21 -34.17 9.90 -7.87
C ASN A 21 -35.30 10.86 -8.26
N ASP A 22 -36.36 10.92 -7.46
CA ASP A 22 -37.53 11.76 -7.78
C ASP A 22 -37.19 13.26 -7.70
N ALA A 23 -36.47 13.68 -6.65
CA ALA A 23 -36.05 15.07 -6.49
C ALA A 23 -35.12 15.53 -7.63
N GLN A 24 -34.16 14.69 -8.00
CA GLN A 24 -33.15 15.02 -9.00
C GLN A 24 -33.72 14.92 -10.42
N LEU A 25 -34.69 14.03 -10.66
CA LEU A 25 -35.45 14.01 -11.91
C LEU A 25 -36.29 15.28 -12.06
N ALA A 26 -36.96 15.74 -10.99
CA ALA A 26 -37.73 16.98 -11.02
C ALA A 26 -36.85 18.19 -11.35
N LEU A 27 -35.65 18.27 -10.74
CA LEU A 27 -34.66 19.30 -11.03
C LEU A 27 -34.16 19.23 -12.48
N ALA A 28 -33.81 18.04 -12.97
CA ALA A 28 -33.34 17.86 -14.34
C ALA A 28 -34.41 18.26 -15.37
N LEU A 29 -35.69 17.94 -15.10
CA LEU A 29 -36.81 18.32 -15.96
C LEU A 29 -37.04 19.84 -15.96
N ASP A 30 -36.94 20.51 -14.81
CA ASP A 30 -37.04 21.97 -14.72
C ASP A 30 -35.94 22.66 -15.55
N ARG A 31 -34.71 22.17 -15.42
CA ARG A 31 -33.58 22.68 -16.20
C ARG A 31 -33.71 22.40 -17.68
N ALA A 32 -34.17 21.21 -18.06
CA ALA A 32 -34.38 20.84 -19.45
C ALA A 32 -35.44 21.73 -20.13
N ARG A 33 -36.51 22.13 -19.41
CA ARG A 33 -37.55 23.05 -19.93
C ARG A 33 -37.02 24.43 -20.29
N SER A 34 -35.93 24.84 -19.66
CA SER A 34 -35.36 26.18 -19.79
C SER A 34 -33.95 26.18 -20.39
N ALA A 35 -33.49 25.03 -20.89
CA ALA A 35 -32.22 24.87 -21.57
C ALA A 35 -32.21 25.62 -22.91
N GLN A 36 -31.17 26.43 -23.14
CA GLN A 36 -31.01 27.21 -24.38
C GLN A 36 -29.87 26.68 -25.25
N THR A 37 -28.87 26.04 -24.62
CA THR A 37 -27.71 25.45 -25.28
C THR A 37 -27.70 23.94 -25.08
N TYR A 38 -26.90 23.21 -25.87
CA TYR A 38 -26.65 21.80 -25.59
C TYR A 38 -25.99 21.61 -24.22
N GLY A 39 -25.09 22.53 -23.83
CA GLY A 39 -24.46 22.54 -22.52
C GLY A 39 -25.47 22.55 -21.37
N ASP A 40 -26.52 23.37 -21.44
CA ASP A 40 -27.61 23.38 -20.45
C ASP A 40 -28.35 22.05 -20.36
N TYR A 41 -28.69 21.47 -21.52
CA TYR A 41 -29.36 20.18 -21.61
C TYR A 41 -28.49 19.07 -21.01
N PHE A 42 -27.21 19.02 -21.40
CA PHE A 42 -26.33 17.93 -20.98
C PHE A 42 -25.89 18.08 -19.54
N PHE A 43 -25.73 19.30 -19.04
CA PHE A 43 -25.50 19.57 -17.63
C PHE A 43 -26.64 19.06 -16.75
N ALA A 44 -27.91 19.25 -17.15
CA ALA A 44 -29.04 18.72 -16.41
C ALA A 44 -28.99 17.18 -16.28
N LEU A 45 -28.54 16.47 -17.32
CA LEU A 45 -28.35 15.01 -17.28
C LEU A 45 -27.13 14.60 -16.44
N ARG A 46 -26.02 15.32 -16.56
CA ARG A 46 -24.79 15.05 -15.81
C ARG A 46 -25.00 15.26 -14.31
N GLU A 47 -25.62 16.38 -13.90
CA GLU A 47 -25.93 16.63 -12.50
C GLU A 47 -26.91 15.58 -11.94
N TYR A 48 -27.90 15.19 -12.74
CA TYR A 48 -28.82 14.13 -12.37
C TYR A 48 -28.07 12.83 -12.03
N ALA A 49 -27.13 12.39 -12.89
CA ALA A 49 -26.31 11.21 -12.61
C ALA A 49 -25.32 11.41 -11.45
N ALA A 50 -24.68 12.58 -11.37
CA ALA A 50 -23.72 12.91 -10.32
C ALA A 50 -24.33 12.84 -8.91
N SER A 51 -25.62 13.15 -8.78
CA SER A 51 -26.34 13.12 -7.50
C SER A 51 -26.41 11.76 -6.80
N PHE A 52 -26.07 10.68 -7.52
CA PHE A 52 -26.03 9.32 -6.98
C PHE A 52 -24.62 8.90 -6.54
N ASP A 53 -23.61 9.72 -6.82
CA ASP A 53 -22.20 9.41 -6.57
C ASP A 53 -21.79 8.02 -7.09
N ASP A 54 -22.28 7.62 -8.26
CA ASP A 54 -22.05 6.29 -8.81
C ASP A 54 -21.28 6.35 -10.14
N GLY A 55 -20.11 5.72 -10.20
CA GLY A 55 -19.30 5.63 -11.42
C GLY A 55 -19.93 4.86 -12.57
N HIS A 56 -20.92 4.01 -12.25
CA HIS A 56 -21.64 3.16 -13.19
C HIS A 56 -22.95 3.79 -13.67
N LEU A 57 -23.36 4.91 -13.07
CA LEU A 57 -24.51 5.70 -13.51
C LEU A 57 -24.01 6.93 -14.27
N SER A 58 -24.20 6.96 -15.59
CA SER A 58 -23.74 8.08 -16.39
C SER A 58 -24.54 8.29 -17.67
N PHE A 59 -24.55 9.55 -18.13
CA PHE A 59 -24.99 9.91 -19.46
C PHE A 59 -23.78 10.24 -20.33
N GLY A 60 -23.71 9.63 -21.50
CA GLY A 60 -22.64 9.86 -22.47
C GLY A 60 -23.18 10.41 -23.78
N ALA A 61 -22.51 11.42 -24.35
CA ALA A 61 -22.78 11.90 -25.70
C ALA A 61 -22.59 10.79 -26.75
N ARG A 62 -23.37 10.85 -27.83
CA ARG A 62 -23.30 9.93 -28.98
C ARG A 62 -23.11 10.74 -30.27
N GLY A 63 -22.09 10.35 -31.06
CA GLY A 63 -21.80 11.00 -32.33
C GLY A 63 -21.33 12.44 -32.17
N ALA A 64 -21.45 13.22 -33.25
CA ALA A 64 -21.17 14.65 -33.21
C ALA A 64 -22.29 15.37 -32.47
N THR A 65 -21.93 16.05 -31.37
CA THR A 65 -22.84 16.92 -30.61
C THR A 65 -22.65 18.37 -31.04
N PRO A 66 -23.70 19.22 -31.00
CA PRO A 66 -23.59 20.65 -31.27
C PRO A 66 -22.97 21.42 -30.09
N ASN A 67 -21.89 20.86 -29.52
CA ASN A 67 -21.22 21.42 -28.36
C ASN A 67 -20.28 22.53 -28.79
N ASP A 68 -20.48 23.71 -28.21
CA ASP A 68 -19.51 24.80 -28.26
C ASP A 68 -18.68 24.77 -26.97
N HIS A 69 -17.36 24.77 -27.11
CA HIS A 69 -16.46 24.87 -25.97
C HIS A 69 -15.81 26.25 -25.95
N HIS A 70 -15.58 26.76 -24.74
CA HIS A 70 -14.84 28.00 -24.53
C HIS A 70 -13.80 27.82 -23.44
N TRP A 71 -12.71 28.55 -23.56
CA TRP A 71 -11.60 28.50 -22.61
C TRP A 71 -10.86 29.84 -22.52
N PRO A 72 -10.14 30.11 -21.42
CA PRO A 72 -9.33 31.32 -21.24
C PRO A 72 -7.91 31.19 -21.83
N GLY A 73 -7.69 30.19 -22.71
CA GLY A 73 -6.39 29.92 -23.31
C GLY A 73 -5.49 29.00 -22.49
N PHE A 74 -6.00 28.33 -21.47
CA PHE A 74 -5.26 27.31 -20.73
C PHE A 74 -6.15 26.20 -20.18
N LEU A 75 -5.56 25.05 -19.89
CA LEU A 75 -6.15 23.94 -19.14
C LEU A 75 -5.31 23.61 -17.91
N THR A 76 -5.95 23.06 -16.91
CA THR A 76 -5.33 22.72 -15.63
C THR A 76 -5.10 21.21 -15.46
N ALA A 77 -4.44 20.80 -14.40
CA ALA A 77 -4.50 19.44 -13.87
C ALA A 77 -4.63 19.54 -12.36
N ASN A 78 -5.36 18.60 -11.76
CA ASN A 78 -5.47 18.47 -10.31
C ASN A 78 -4.63 17.27 -9.89
N ASP A 79 -3.76 17.46 -8.90
CA ASP A 79 -2.88 16.40 -8.39
C ASP A 79 -3.59 15.40 -7.46
N GLY A 80 -4.92 15.50 -7.30
CA GLY A 80 -5.71 14.66 -6.41
C GLY A 80 -5.72 15.13 -4.95
N SER A 81 -4.70 15.87 -4.50
CA SER A 81 -4.62 16.47 -3.15
C SER A 81 -5.27 17.86 -3.08
N GLY A 82 -5.57 18.45 -4.24
CA GLY A 82 -6.20 19.75 -4.38
C GLY A 82 -5.27 20.82 -4.95
N ASP A 83 -4.03 20.48 -5.30
CA ASP A 83 -3.15 21.37 -6.06
C ASP A 83 -3.58 21.37 -7.53
N ILE A 84 -3.99 22.54 -8.03
CA ILE A 84 -4.49 22.72 -9.39
C ILE A 84 -3.50 23.61 -10.15
N ARG A 85 -2.91 23.10 -11.22
CA ARG A 85 -1.85 23.80 -11.97
C ARG A 85 -2.13 23.86 -13.46
N VAL A 86 -1.67 24.91 -14.11
CA VAL A 86 -1.74 25.03 -15.58
C VAL A 86 -0.79 24.05 -16.24
N VAL A 87 -1.31 23.14 -17.07
CA VAL A 87 -0.54 22.11 -17.79
C VAL A 87 -0.54 22.29 -19.30
N SER A 88 -1.49 23.06 -19.83
CA SER A 88 -1.60 23.36 -21.26
C SER A 88 -2.00 24.81 -21.44
N ARG A 89 -1.44 25.50 -22.42
CA ARG A 89 -1.79 26.89 -22.75
C ARG A 89 -1.63 27.22 -24.23
N ALA A 90 -2.43 28.17 -24.69
CA ALA A 90 -2.23 28.87 -25.94
C ALA A 90 -1.16 29.95 -25.80
N ASP A 91 -0.56 30.36 -26.92
CA ASP A 91 0.49 31.39 -26.94
C ASP A 91 0.00 32.74 -26.43
N TRP A 92 -1.27 33.07 -26.70
CA TRP A 92 -1.90 34.31 -26.28
C TRP A 92 -2.35 34.32 -24.81
N SER A 93 -2.32 33.17 -24.11
CA SER A 93 -2.72 33.12 -22.70
C SER A 93 -1.73 33.92 -21.84
N PRO A 94 -2.20 34.76 -20.90
CA PRO A 94 -1.31 35.48 -20.00
C PRO A 94 -0.78 34.58 -18.87
N VAL A 95 -1.40 33.44 -18.60
CA VAL A 95 -1.06 32.55 -17.47
C VAL A 95 0.04 31.56 -17.88
N PRO A 96 1.19 31.51 -17.21
CA PRO A 96 2.28 30.60 -17.57
C PRO A 96 1.98 29.14 -17.20
N LEU A 97 2.69 28.21 -17.84
CA LEU A 97 2.70 26.79 -17.43
C LEU A 97 3.17 26.66 -15.97
N ASN A 98 2.66 25.63 -15.28
CA ASN A 98 2.92 25.31 -13.87
C ASN A 98 2.44 26.34 -12.84
N ALA A 99 1.79 27.44 -13.28
CA ALA A 99 1.11 28.37 -12.38
C ALA A 99 0.06 27.62 -11.56
N LYS A 100 0.11 27.77 -10.23
CA LYS A 100 -0.85 27.16 -9.31
C LYS A 100 -2.07 28.06 -9.17
N LEU A 101 -3.25 27.53 -9.39
CA LEU A 101 -4.50 28.24 -9.14
C LEU A 101 -4.73 28.34 -7.62
N ASP A 102 -4.86 29.57 -7.11
CA ASP A 102 -5.23 29.82 -5.71
C ASP A 102 -6.76 30.00 -5.59
N GLY A 103 -7.38 30.69 -6.55
CA GLY A 103 -8.82 30.88 -6.58
C GLY A 103 -9.30 31.74 -7.74
N CYS A 104 -10.61 31.91 -7.84
CA CYS A 104 -11.26 32.84 -8.77
C CYS A 104 -12.50 33.47 -8.15
N ASP A 105 -12.76 34.73 -8.48
CA ASP A 105 -13.96 35.47 -8.07
C ASP A 105 -14.27 35.35 -6.55
N GLY A 106 -13.22 35.39 -5.72
CA GLY A 106 -13.32 35.28 -4.27
C GLY A 106 -13.54 33.86 -3.72
N LYS A 107 -13.52 32.82 -4.57
CA LYS A 107 -13.63 31.41 -4.17
C LYS A 107 -12.29 30.70 -4.32
N SER A 108 -12.03 29.75 -3.44
CA SER A 108 -10.81 28.92 -3.53
C SER A 108 -10.83 28.02 -4.77
N ALA A 109 -9.65 27.64 -5.26
CA ALA A 109 -9.50 26.69 -6.35
C ALA A 109 -10.28 25.38 -6.12
N ALA A 110 -10.25 24.85 -4.91
CA ALA A 110 -10.97 23.64 -4.52
C ALA A 110 -12.50 23.85 -4.61
N THR A 111 -13.01 24.96 -4.08
CA THR A 111 -14.44 25.30 -4.11
C THR A 111 -14.94 25.42 -5.56
N ILE A 112 -14.19 26.09 -6.45
CA ILE A 112 -14.60 26.24 -7.85
C ILE A 112 -14.61 24.88 -8.56
N ALA A 113 -13.59 24.06 -8.30
CA ALA A 113 -13.52 22.72 -8.88
C ALA A 113 -14.67 21.83 -8.42
N GLU A 114 -15.05 21.88 -7.14
CA GLU A 114 -16.20 21.15 -6.60
C GLU A 114 -17.54 21.67 -7.16
N GLU A 115 -17.74 22.99 -7.18
CA GLU A 115 -18.97 23.61 -7.69
C GLU A 115 -19.14 23.46 -9.21
N THR A 116 -18.06 23.12 -9.93
CA THR A 116 -18.04 22.92 -11.38
C THR A 116 -17.99 21.44 -11.72
N LEU A 117 -16.83 20.82 -11.51
CA LEU A 117 -16.55 19.44 -11.89
C LEU A 117 -17.21 18.45 -10.94
N GLY A 118 -17.21 18.73 -9.64
CA GLY A 118 -17.89 17.89 -8.65
C GLY A 118 -19.39 17.78 -8.91
N LYS A 119 -20.07 18.90 -9.20
CA LYS A 119 -21.49 18.89 -9.59
C LYS A 119 -21.78 18.16 -10.90
N MET A 120 -20.84 18.17 -11.86
CA MET A 120 -21.01 17.50 -13.15
C MET A 120 -20.75 15.99 -13.09
N TRP A 121 -19.79 15.56 -12.28
CA TRP A 121 -19.24 14.19 -12.37
C TRP A 121 -19.46 13.36 -11.10
N GLY A 122 -19.90 13.98 -10.00
CA GLY A 122 -20.08 13.34 -8.71
C GLY A 122 -18.76 12.79 -8.15
N ARG A 123 -18.83 12.11 -7.00
CA ARG A 123 -17.73 11.37 -6.39
C ARG A 123 -16.47 12.22 -6.19
N TRP A 124 -16.66 13.53 -5.98
CA TRP A 124 -15.58 14.51 -5.95
C TRP A 124 -14.68 14.36 -4.72
N ASN A 125 -15.13 13.59 -3.73
CA ASN A 125 -14.34 13.15 -2.58
C ASN A 125 -13.19 12.21 -2.98
N LEU A 126 -13.26 11.55 -4.15
CA LEU A 126 -12.23 10.63 -4.61
C LEU A 126 -11.06 11.34 -5.28
N GLU A 127 -9.84 10.99 -4.86
CA GLU A 127 -8.59 11.47 -5.47
C GLU A 127 -8.55 11.21 -6.98
N ALA A 128 -8.89 9.98 -7.37
CA ALA A 128 -8.93 9.55 -8.77
C ALA A 128 -9.87 10.43 -9.63
N GLN A 129 -11.01 10.86 -9.07
CA GLN A 129 -11.95 11.72 -9.82
C GLN A 129 -11.42 13.13 -10.01
N ARG A 130 -10.81 13.70 -8.97
CA ARG A 130 -10.17 15.01 -9.07
C ARG A 130 -9.07 15.00 -10.12
N ARG A 131 -8.19 13.98 -10.11
CA ARG A 131 -7.14 13.80 -11.12
C ARG A 131 -7.71 13.67 -12.53
N ARG A 132 -8.70 12.80 -12.71
CA ARG A 132 -9.30 12.48 -14.02
C ARG A 132 -9.97 13.67 -14.68
N PHE A 133 -10.73 14.46 -13.91
CA PHE A 133 -11.56 15.52 -14.47
C PHE A 133 -11.00 16.93 -14.27
N GLY A 134 -9.96 17.10 -13.45
CA GLY A 134 -9.35 18.40 -13.14
C GLY A 134 -8.88 19.20 -14.36
N ILE A 135 -8.62 18.54 -15.49
CA ILE A 135 -8.27 19.21 -16.74
C ILE A 135 -9.41 19.98 -17.41
N PHE A 136 -10.65 19.61 -17.12
CA PHE A 136 -11.81 20.25 -17.72
C PHE A 136 -12.28 21.51 -16.96
N LEU A 137 -11.60 21.92 -15.89
CA LEU A 137 -12.04 23.05 -15.05
C LEU A 137 -12.24 24.35 -15.85
N PHE A 138 -11.38 24.59 -16.84
CA PHE A 138 -11.41 25.76 -17.72
C PHE A 138 -11.80 25.43 -19.17
N ALA A 139 -12.47 24.29 -19.38
CA ALA A 139 -13.09 23.91 -20.65
C ALA A 139 -14.62 23.96 -20.50
N SER A 140 -15.21 25.12 -20.77
CA SER A 140 -16.63 25.38 -20.55
C SER A 140 -17.48 24.92 -21.72
N GLU A 141 -18.55 24.18 -21.45
CA GLU A 141 -19.61 23.79 -22.42
C GLU A 141 -20.76 24.81 -22.50
N GLU A 142 -20.54 26.05 -22.04
CA GLU A 142 -21.55 27.13 -22.05
C GLU A 142 -22.86 26.82 -21.33
N SER A 143 -22.81 26.04 -20.25
CA SER A 143 -23.98 25.90 -19.39
C SER A 143 -24.12 27.11 -18.46
N ARG A 144 -25.32 27.71 -18.41
CA ARG A 144 -25.62 28.84 -17.52
C ARG A 144 -25.56 28.51 -16.03
N TYR A 145 -25.60 27.21 -15.70
CA TYR A 145 -25.53 26.72 -14.32
C TYR A 145 -24.09 26.56 -13.82
N ILE A 146 -23.12 26.58 -14.73
CA ILE A 146 -21.68 26.58 -14.44
C ILE A 146 -21.10 27.89 -14.99
N PRO A 147 -21.23 29.01 -14.26
CA PRO A 147 -20.72 30.29 -14.72
C PRO A 147 -19.20 30.24 -14.87
N ARG A 148 -18.72 30.84 -15.95
CA ARG A 148 -17.28 30.97 -16.23
C ARG A 148 -16.65 31.97 -15.26
N PRO A 149 -15.54 31.62 -14.59
CA PRO A 149 -14.82 32.57 -13.77
C PRO A 149 -14.36 33.81 -14.55
N PHE A 150 -14.45 34.99 -13.93
CA PHE A 150 -14.05 36.25 -14.56
C PHE A 150 -12.61 36.63 -14.23
N GLU A 151 -12.22 36.56 -12.96
CA GLU A 151 -10.86 36.87 -12.50
C GLU A 151 -10.33 35.74 -11.61
N CYS A 152 -9.11 35.28 -11.89
CA CYS A 152 -8.45 34.21 -11.14
C CYS A 152 -7.08 34.64 -10.64
N SER A 153 -6.74 34.25 -9.41
CA SER A 153 -5.41 34.42 -8.84
C SER A 153 -4.60 33.13 -8.94
N PHE A 154 -3.33 33.29 -9.31
CA PHE A 154 -2.37 32.22 -9.46
C PHE A 154 -1.08 32.53 -8.71
N ARG A 155 -0.47 31.49 -8.14
CA ARG A 155 0.87 31.53 -7.60
C ARG A 155 1.88 31.09 -8.66
N ILE A 156 2.82 31.98 -8.98
CA ILE A 156 3.90 31.79 -9.97
C ILE A 156 5.23 32.01 -9.24
N GLY A 157 5.94 30.92 -8.97
CA GLY A 157 7.02 30.95 -7.98
C GLY A 157 6.45 31.29 -6.60
N ASP A 158 6.97 32.35 -5.98
CA ASP A 158 6.49 32.84 -4.67
C ASP A 158 5.48 34.00 -4.80
N ALA A 159 5.25 34.51 -6.02
CA ALA A 159 4.38 35.65 -6.25
C ALA A 159 2.94 35.22 -6.57
N GLU A 160 1.98 35.89 -5.95
CA GLU A 160 0.56 35.81 -6.34
C GLU A 160 0.27 36.87 -7.40
N GLN A 161 -0.40 36.47 -8.49
CA GLN A 161 -0.80 37.34 -9.58
C GLN A 161 -2.23 37.03 -9.99
N SER A 162 -3.04 38.07 -10.21
CA SER A 162 -4.42 37.94 -10.67
C SER A 162 -4.53 38.27 -12.16
N PHE A 163 -5.37 37.50 -12.86
CA PHE A 163 -5.61 37.64 -14.29
C PHE A 163 -7.11 37.67 -14.55
N THR A 164 -7.56 38.68 -15.29
CA THR A 164 -8.88 38.68 -15.91
C THR A 164 -8.89 37.68 -17.07
N LEU A 165 -9.88 36.81 -17.11
CA LEU A 165 -9.98 35.73 -18.08
C LEU A 165 -10.75 36.14 -19.34
N ASP A 166 -10.10 36.03 -20.49
CA ASP A 166 -10.71 36.23 -21.80
C ASP A 166 -11.14 34.88 -22.41
N TRP A 167 -12.43 34.57 -22.31
CA TRP A 167 -12.99 33.30 -22.76
C TRP A 167 -13.28 33.31 -24.27
N ARG A 168 -12.57 32.46 -25.01
CA ARG A 168 -12.67 32.35 -26.47
C ARG A 168 -13.16 30.96 -26.89
N PRO A 169 -13.73 30.80 -28.10
CA PRO A 169 -14.08 29.49 -28.63
C PRO A 169 -12.87 28.54 -28.63
N LEU A 170 -13.14 27.28 -28.29
CA LEU A 170 -12.19 26.17 -28.30
C LEU A 170 -12.71 25.09 -29.25
N PRO A 171 -12.19 25.00 -30.47
CA PRO A 171 -12.51 23.91 -31.39
C PRO A 171 -12.23 22.52 -30.79
N LEU A 172 -13.03 21.52 -31.14
CA LEU A 172 -12.92 20.16 -30.58
C LEU A 172 -11.58 19.47 -30.89
N ASP A 173 -11.02 19.72 -32.07
CA ASP A 173 -9.70 19.25 -32.47
C ASP A 173 -8.60 19.90 -31.61
N GLU A 174 -8.70 21.21 -31.38
CA GLU A 174 -7.78 21.89 -30.45
C GLU A 174 -7.95 21.36 -29.02
N LEU A 175 -9.19 21.20 -28.51
CA LEU A 175 -9.42 20.60 -27.19
C LEU A 175 -8.74 19.22 -27.10
N GLY A 176 -8.95 18.35 -28.10
CA GLY A 176 -8.34 17.02 -28.16
C GLY A 176 -6.81 17.05 -28.07
N GLU A 177 -6.16 17.98 -28.77
CA GLU A 177 -4.71 18.17 -28.67
C GLU A 177 -4.27 18.69 -27.31
N ARG A 178 -4.99 19.67 -26.74
CA ARG A 178 -4.66 20.27 -25.44
C ARG A 178 -4.82 19.28 -24.28
N LEU A 179 -5.79 18.36 -24.36
CA LEU A 179 -6.05 17.34 -23.33
C LEU A 179 -4.87 16.37 -23.14
N LYS A 180 -4.02 16.17 -24.15
CA LYS A 180 -2.84 15.30 -24.05
C LYS A 180 -1.88 15.72 -22.93
N ALA A 181 -1.90 16.97 -22.49
CA ALA A 181 -1.06 17.47 -21.41
C ALA A 181 -1.55 17.07 -20.00
N GLY A 182 -2.85 16.81 -19.80
CA GLY A 182 -3.38 16.34 -18.52
C GLY A 182 -3.58 14.82 -18.45
N PHE A 183 -3.41 14.14 -19.58
CA PHE A 183 -3.36 12.69 -19.68
C PHE A 183 -2.00 12.30 -20.26
N PRO A 184 -0.88 12.45 -19.50
CA PRO A 184 0.44 12.09 -20.01
C PRO A 184 0.40 10.68 -20.61
N ALA A 185 0.94 10.56 -21.82
CA ALA A 185 1.02 9.33 -22.60
C ALA A 185 1.59 8.18 -21.74
N THR A 186 1.08 6.95 -21.73
CA THR A 186 -0.04 6.27 -22.40
C THR A 186 -0.39 5.17 -21.41
N THR A 187 -1.68 4.87 -21.22
CA THR A 187 -2.09 3.57 -20.68
C THR A 187 -1.19 2.48 -21.30
N PRO A 188 -0.48 1.67 -20.49
CA PRO A 188 0.42 0.66 -21.01
C PRO A 188 -0.29 -0.17 -22.07
N ARG A 189 0.44 -0.61 -23.09
CA ARG A 189 -0.13 -1.60 -24.02
C ARG A 189 -0.11 -2.95 -23.34
N PHE A 190 -0.94 -3.87 -23.83
CA PHE A 190 -0.78 -5.27 -23.47
C PHE A 190 0.63 -5.72 -23.83
N GLU A 191 1.37 -6.21 -22.83
CA GLU A 191 2.76 -6.61 -22.97
C GLU A 191 3.08 -7.76 -22.02
N ASP A 192 3.96 -8.65 -22.46
CA ASP A 192 4.60 -9.68 -21.66
C ASP A 192 6.10 -9.58 -21.95
N ARG A 193 6.88 -9.17 -20.95
CA ARG A 193 8.34 -9.02 -21.09
C ARG A 193 9.08 -9.55 -19.87
N THR A 194 10.37 -9.82 -20.07
CA THR A 194 11.32 -10.18 -19.01
C THR A 194 12.33 -9.06 -18.84
N LEU A 195 12.52 -8.57 -17.62
CA LEU A 195 13.52 -7.56 -17.28
C LEU A 195 14.93 -8.18 -17.20
N ALA A 196 15.97 -7.35 -17.15
CA ALA A 196 17.37 -7.80 -17.17
C ALA A 196 17.75 -8.70 -15.98
N ASP A 197 17.06 -8.59 -14.85
CA ASP A 197 17.25 -9.41 -13.66
C ASP A 197 16.46 -10.74 -13.70
N GLY A 198 15.62 -10.95 -14.73
CA GLY A 198 14.75 -12.11 -14.87
C GLY A 198 13.32 -11.89 -14.37
N THR A 199 12.97 -10.71 -13.85
CA THR A 199 11.60 -10.37 -13.43
C THR A 199 10.64 -10.45 -14.61
N ARG A 200 9.45 -11.05 -14.38
CA ARG A 200 8.39 -11.15 -15.39
C ARG A 200 7.37 -10.03 -15.23
N TRP A 201 7.10 -9.31 -16.32
CA TRP A 201 6.23 -8.14 -16.31
C TRP A 201 5.09 -8.32 -17.32
N PHE A 202 3.86 -8.25 -16.82
CA PHE A 202 2.63 -8.39 -17.59
C PHE A 202 1.82 -7.10 -17.49
N SER A 203 1.72 -6.35 -18.59
CA SER A 203 0.91 -5.13 -18.68
C SER A 203 -0.51 -5.46 -19.12
N ILE A 204 -1.50 -5.13 -18.30
CA ILE A 204 -2.91 -5.49 -18.45
C ILE A 204 -3.79 -4.23 -18.29
N PRO A 205 -3.87 -3.38 -19.33
CA PRO A 205 -4.57 -2.10 -19.28
C PRO A 205 -6.10 -2.19 -19.38
N SER A 206 -6.68 -3.38 -19.49
CA SER A 206 -8.13 -3.56 -19.60
C SER A 206 -8.50 -5.00 -19.24
N PHE A 207 -9.70 -5.19 -18.69
CA PHE A 207 -10.33 -6.50 -18.53
C PHE A 207 -11.52 -6.71 -19.47
N ASN A 208 -11.60 -5.97 -20.58
CA ASN A 208 -12.65 -6.19 -21.58
C ASN A 208 -12.64 -7.65 -22.05
N SER A 209 -13.77 -8.34 -21.86
CA SER A 209 -13.94 -9.76 -22.15
C SER A 209 -14.61 -10.05 -23.48
N ASP A 210 -14.85 -9.04 -24.32
CA ASP A 210 -15.31 -9.26 -25.69
C ASP A 210 -14.22 -10.04 -26.46
N PRO A 211 -14.49 -11.28 -26.90
CA PRO A 211 -13.49 -12.12 -27.57
C PRO A 211 -13.06 -11.54 -28.94
N GLN A 212 -13.85 -10.65 -29.53
CA GLN A 212 -13.52 -9.97 -30.77
C GLN A 212 -12.71 -8.68 -30.55
N SER A 213 -12.61 -8.20 -29.30
CA SER A 213 -11.82 -7.02 -28.98
C SER A 213 -10.32 -7.33 -28.89
N ASP A 214 -9.48 -6.35 -29.21
CA ASP A 214 -8.02 -6.47 -29.07
C ASP A 214 -7.61 -6.89 -27.64
N ALA A 215 -8.32 -6.37 -26.63
CA ALA A 215 -8.09 -6.66 -25.22
C ALA A 215 -8.44 -8.12 -24.87
N GLY A 216 -9.62 -8.60 -25.26
CA GLY A 216 -10.03 -9.98 -24.99
C GLY A 216 -9.10 -11.01 -25.64
N GLN A 217 -8.65 -10.73 -26.87
CA GLN A 217 -7.66 -11.57 -27.55
C GLN A 217 -6.28 -11.52 -26.90
N ALA A 218 -5.82 -10.34 -26.47
CA ALA A 218 -4.53 -10.18 -25.80
C ALA A 218 -4.48 -10.89 -24.43
N LEU A 219 -5.53 -10.74 -23.61
CA LEU A 219 -5.66 -11.43 -22.32
C LEU A 219 -5.69 -12.95 -22.47
N SER A 220 -6.48 -13.46 -23.42
CA SER A 220 -6.55 -14.89 -23.69
C SER A 220 -5.18 -15.47 -24.03
N ARG A 221 -4.41 -14.78 -24.88
CA ARG A 221 -3.02 -15.17 -25.20
C ARG A 221 -2.11 -15.09 -23.98
N MET A 222 -2.19 -14.02 -23.20
CA MET A 222 -1.37 -13.83 -22.00
C MET A 222 -1.61 -14.93 -20.96
N ILE A 223 -2.87 -15.28 -20.69
CA ILE A 223 -3.21 -16.36 -19.76
C ILE A 223 -2.69 -17.71 -20.28
N ALA A 224 -2.79 -17.95 -21.59
CA ALA A 224 -2.18 -19.14 -22.19
C ALA A 224 -0.65 -19.17 -21.98
N THR A 225 0.03 -18.03 -22.11
CA THR A 225 1.46 -17.91 -21.81
C THR A 225 1.76 -18.17 -20.33
N ILE A 226 0.99 -17.57 -19.41
CA ILE A 226 1.17 -17.79 -17.96
C ILE A 226 1.03 -19.28 -17.61
N LYS A 227 0.03 -19.95 -18.18
CA LYS A 227 -0.18 -21.40 -18.00
C LYS A 227 0.99 -22.21 -18.56
N ALA A 228 1.45 -21.91 -19.77
CA ALA A 228 2.56 -22.62 -20.43
C ALA A 228 3.91 -22.40 -19.71
N GLU A 229 4.17 -21.18 -19.25
CA GLU A 229 5.44 -20.78 -18.63
C GLU A 229 5.45 -20.92 -17.11
N ARG A 230 4.40 -21.51 -16.51
CA ARG A 230 4.22 -21.54 -15.05
C ARG A 230 5.43 -22.08 -14.27
N THR A 231 6.15 -23.07 -14.81
CA THR A 231 7.35 -23.62 -14.14
C THR A 231 8.52 -22.63 -14.16
N ALA A 232 8.65 -21.83 -15.21
CA ALA A 232 9.64 -20.76 -15.30
C ALA A 232 9.26 -19.58 -14.41
N LEU A 233 7.98 -19.18 -14.42
CA LEU A 233 7.43 -18.14 -13.53
C LEU A 233 7.66 -18.47 -12.06
N ALA A 234 7.55 -19.74 -11.66
CA ALA A 234 7.86 -20.20 -10.30
C ALA A 234 9.28 -19.85 -9.81
N LYS A 235 10.21 -19.71 -10.75
CA LYS A 235 11.63 -19.47 -10.50
C LYS A 235 12.03 -18.00 -10.73
N ALA A 236 11.13 -17.18 -11.28
CA ALA A 236 11.40 -15.78 -11.50
C ALA A 236 11.67 -15.08 -10.15
N PRO A 237 12.59 -14.09 -10.11
CA PRO A 237 12.85 -13.30 -8.89
C PRO A 237 11.61 -12.51 -8.46
N ALA A 238 10.83 -12.01 -9.43
CA ALA A 238 9.55 -11.36 -9.21
C ALA A 238 8.62 -11.55 -10.43
N ILE A 239 7.32 -11.39 -10.18
CA ILE A 239 6.27 -11.30 -11.21
C ILE A 239 5.49 -10.01 -10.96
N VAL A 240 5.25 -9.20 -11.98
CA VAL A 240 4.54 -7.92 -11.89
C VAL A 240 3.34 -7.91 -12.84
N PHE A 241 2.16 -7.57 -12.32
CA PHE A 241 0.96 -7.29 -13.09
C PHE A 241 0.66 -5.79 -13.10
N ASP A 242 0.92 -5.11 -14.21
CA ASP A 242 0.71 -3.67 -14.35
C ASP A 242 -0.72 -3.39 -14.86
N LEU A 243 -1.59 -2.92 -13.97
CA LEU A 243 -2.99 -2.59 -14.22
C LEU A 243 -3.21 -1.09 -14.46
N ARG A 244 -2.17 -0.29 -14.73
CA ARG A 244 -2.34 1.14 -15.03
C ARG A 244 -3.30 1.32 -16.22
N GLY A 245 -4.25 2.24 -16.09
CA GLY A 245 -5.30 2.48 -17.08
C GLY A 245 -6.44 1.45 -17.11
N ASN A 246 -6.42 0.40 -16.29
CA ASN A 246 -7.42 -0.67 -16.33
C ASN A 246 -8.75 -0.26 -15.67
N GLY A 247 -9.71 0.18 -16.49
CA GLY A 247 -11.06 0.55 -16.03
C GLY A 247 -12.00 -0.62 -15.69
N GLY A 248 -11.54 -1.87 -15.76
CA GLY A 248 -12.37 -3.06 -15.51
C GLY A 248 -12.83 -3.78 -16.78
N GLY A 249 -13.94 -4.51 -16.66
CA GLY A 249 -14.43 -5.50 -17.63
C GLY A 249 -14.94 -6.75 -16.91
N SER A 250 -14.42 -7.93 -17.23
CA SER A 250 -14.79 -9.18 -16.52
C SER A 250 -13.82 -9.51 -15.39
N SER A 251 -14.36 -9.79 -14.20
CA SER A 251 -13.59 -10.25 -13.04
C SER A 251 -13.01 -11.67 -13.23
N ASP A 252 -13.58 -12.48 -14.14
CA ASP A 252 -13.11 -13.83 -14.49
C ASP A 252 -11.64 -13.83 -14.93
N TRP A 253 -11.15 -12.76 -15.56
CA TRP A 253 -9.75 -12.66 -15.95
C TRP A 253 -8.78 -12.71 -14.76
N SER A 254 -9.13 -12.02 -13.68
CA SER A 254 -8.30 -11.98 -12.48
C SER A 254 -8.25 -13.33 -11.77
N VAL A 255 -9.37 -14.07 -11.80
CA VAL A 255 -9.49 -15.44 -11.30
C VAL A 255 -8.64 -16.38 -12.15
N GLN A 256 -8.79 -16.35 -13.48
CA GLN A 256 -8.00 -17.21 -14.38
C GLN A 256 -6.48 -17.00 -14.25
N ILE A 257 -6.03 -15.75 -14.09
CA ILE A 257 -4.62 -15.43 -13.83
C ILE A 257 -4.15 -16.05 -12.51
N ALA A 258 -4.93 -15.86 -11.44
CA ALA A 258 -4.64 -16.43 -10.13
C ALA A 258 -4.64 -17.97 -10.17
N SER A 259 -5.63 -18.60 -10.78
CA SER A 259 -5.70 -20.05 -10.99
C SER A 259 -4.49 -20.58 -11.76
N ALA A 260 -4.04 -19.87 -12.80
CA ALA A 260 -2.88 -20.27 -13.59
C ALA A 260 -1.57 -20.21 -12.78
N LEU A 261 -1.47 -19.29 -11.81
CA LEU A 261 -0.28 -19.11 -10.99
C LEU A 261 -0.27 -19.93 -9.68
N TRP A 262 -1.39 -20.08 -8.99
CA TRP A 262 -1.44 -20.77 -7.70
C TRP A 262 -2.17 -22.12 -7.75
N GLY A 263 -2.98 -22.34 -8.78
CA GLY A 263 -3.84 -23.51 -8.91
C GLY A 263 -5.17 -23.31 -8.18
N GLU A 264 -6.20 -24.05 -8.59
CA GLU A 264 -7.57 -23.88 -8.08
C GLU A 264 -7.71 -24.16 -6.57
N ALA A 265 -6.82 -24.97 -6.00
CA ALA A 265 -6.86 -25.33 -4.58
C ALA A 265 -6.62 -24.14 -3.63
N VAL A 266 -6.01 -23.04 -4.11
CA VAL A 266 -5.73 -21.87 -3.28
C VAL A 266 -7.01 -21.11 -2.89
N PHE A 267 -8.05 -21.15 -3.74
CA PHE A 267 -9.30 -20.45 -3.47
C PHE A 267 -10.06 -21.09 -2.31
N ALA A 268 -9.96 -22.42 -2.17
CA ALA A 268 -10.53 -23.15 -1.04
C ALA A 268 -9.84 -22.85 0.31
N SER A 269 -8.67 -22.20 0.30
CA SER A 269 -7.99 -21.75 1.54
C SER A 269 -8.16 -20.25 1.81
N LEU A 270 -8.85 -19.52 0.93
CA LEU A 270 -9.23 -18.14 1.22
C LEU A 270 -10.39 -18.14 2.24
N PRO A 271 -10.49 -17.13 3.11
CA PRO A 271 -11.64 -17.00 4.01
C PRO A 271 -12.93 -16.92 3.21
N ASP A 272 -13.96 -17.65 3.63
CA ASP A 272 -15.30 -17.50 3.08
C ASP A 272 -15.80 -16.07 3.34
N GLU A 273 -16.23 -15.41 2.27
CA GLU A 273 -16.95 -14.15 2.37
C GLU A 273 -18.37 -14.39 1.91
N GLU A 274 -19.33 -14.10 2.79
CA GLU A 274 -20.76 -14.13 2.48
C GLU A 274 -21.14 -12.90 1.65
N ILE A 275 -20.58 -12.79 0.44
CA ILE A 275 -20.99 -11.79 -0.54
C ILE A 275 -22.18 -12.35 -1.30
N GLU A 276 -23.31 -11.67 -1.20
CA GLU A 276 -24.50 -12.02 -1.97
C GLU A 276 -24.78 -10.96 -3.04
N VAL A 277 -25.55 -11.33 -4.05
CA VAL A 277 -25.89 -10.43 -5.15
C VAL A 277 -27.40 -10.40 -5.34
N ASP A 278 -27.98 -9.20 -5.32
CA ASP A 278 -29.38 -8.98 -5.71
C ASP A 278 -29.45 -8.33 -7.09
N TRP A 279 -30.09 -9.00 -8.05
CA TRP A 279 -30.39 -8.44 -9.36
C TRP A 279 -31.72 -7.72 -9.37
N ARG A 280 -31.76 -6.55 -10.03
CA ARG A 280 -33.00 -5.87 -10.35
C ARG A 280 -33.74 -6.57 -11.49
N VAL A 281 -34.82 -7.24 -11.11
CA VAL A 281 -35.71 -7.93 -12.05
C VAL A 281 -36.48 -6.90 -12.87
N SER A 282 -36.24 -6.89 -14.17
CA SER A 282 -37.04 -6.14 -15.14
C SER A 282 -36.86 -6.73 -16.53
N ALA A 283 -37.89 -6.61 -17.38
CA ALA A 283 -37.83 -7.09 -18.77
C ALA A 283 -36.66 -6.45 -19.55
N GLY A 284 -36.36 -5.18 -19.28
CA GLY A 284 -35.26 -4.46 -19.92
C GLY A 284 -33.87 -4.99 -19.52
N ASN A 285 -33.65 -5.33 -18.26
CA ASN A 285 -32.38 -5.92 -17.80
C ASN A 285 -32.22 -7.34 -18.34
N LEU A 286 -33.26 -8.17 -18.26
CA LEU A 286 -33.24 -9.54 -18.78
C LEU A 286 -32.93 -9.56 -20.28
N ALA A 287 -33.61 -8.74 -21.08
CA ALA A 287 -33.38 -8.67 -22.53
C ALA A 287 -31.98 -8.15 -22.89
N TYR A 288 -31.37 -7.32 -22.04
CA TYR A 288 -30.00 -6.85 -22.25
C TYR A 288 -28.98 -7.97 -21.99
N ILE A 289 -29.15 -8.72 -20.90
CA ILE A 289 -28.28 -9.84 -20.55
C ILE A 289 -28.39 -10.97 -21.58
N GLN A 290 -29.61 -11.33 -21.99
CA GLN A 290 -29.86 -12.35 -23.03
C GLN A 290 -29.18 -12.00 -24.34
N ARG A 291 -29.33 -10.75 -24.81
CA ARG A 291 -28.66 -10.30 -26.04
C ARG A 291 -27.15 -10.38 -25.92
N GLY A 292 -26.59 -9.94 -24.79
CA GLY A 292 -25.15 -10.02 -24.53
C GLY A 292 -24.62 -11.46 -24.50
N TYR A 293 -25.44 -12.41 -24.04
CA TYR A 293 -25.15 -13.83 -24.10
C TYR A 293 -25.18 -14.36 -25.53
N ASP A 294 -26.26 -14.09 -26.27
CA ASP A 294 -26.44 -14.55 -27.66
C ASP A 294 -25.32 -14.04 -28.58
N GLU A 295 -24.89 -12.79 -28.41
CA GLU A 295 -23.81 -12.17 -29.18
C GLU A 295 -22.43 -12.77 -28.89
N ARG A 296 -22.21 -13.36 -27.70
CA ARG A 296 -20.86 -13.75 -27.22
C ARG A 296 -20.68 -15.23 -26.93
N ARG A 297 -21.75 -16.03 -26.87
CA ARG A 297 -21.75 -17.42 -26.39
C ARG A 297 -20.66 -18.32 -27.01
N GLU A 298 -20.29 -18.09 -28.26
CA GLU A 298 -19.30 -18.92 -28.98
C GLU A 298 -17.85 -18.71 -28.51
N GLY A 299 -17.59 -17.70 -27.67
CA GLY A 299 -16.25 -17.37 -27.16
C GLY A 299 -16.16 -17.18 -25.64
N LEU A 300 -17.21 -17.55 -24.89
CA LEU A 300 -17.20 -17.44 -23.42
C LEU A 300 -16.38 -18.56 -22.77
N SER A 301 -15.78 -18.25 -21.61
CA SER A 301 -15.24 -19.28 -20.72
C SER A 301 -16.38 -20.14 -20.15
N PRO A 302 -16.14 -21.40 -19.75
CA PRO A 302 -17.17 -22.23 -19.11
C PRO A 302 -17.81 -21.56 -17.89
N ALA A 303 -17.01 -20.88 -17.07
CA ALA A 303 -17.51 -20.12 -15.91
C ALA A 303 -18.42 -18.96 -16.32
N SER A 304 -18.03 -18.20 -17.35
CA SER A 304 -18.87 -17.12 -17.88
C SER A 304 -20.17 -17.63 -18.51
N ASP A 305 -20.12 -18.73 -19.28
CA ASP A 305 -21.33 -19.36 -19.86
C ASP A 305 -22.31 -19.81 -18.77
N HIS A 306 -21.79 -20.49 -17.74
CA HIS A 306 -22.59 -20.90 -16.59
C HIS A 306 -23.24 -19.68 -15.89
N TRP A 307 -22.46 -18.64 -15.60
CA TRP A 307 -22.96 -17.41 -14.99
C TRP A 307 -24.10 -16.77 -15.79
N TYR A 308 -23.96 -16.64 -17.11
CA TYR A 308 -25.03 -16.08 -17.96
C TYR A 308 -26.30 -16.92 -17.89
N ARG A 309 -26.18 -18.25 -17.99
CA ARG A 309 -27.34 -19.16 -17.93
C ARG A 309 -28.07 -19.06 -16.60
N THR A 310 -27.33 -19.07 -15.49
CA THR A 310 -27.88 -18.97 -14.13
C THR A 310 -28.62 -17.64 -13.94
N VAL A 311 -28.00 -16.52 -14.31
CA VAL A 311 -28.62 -15.18 -14.20
C VAL A 311 -29.85 -15.06 -15.09
N ILE A 312 -29.79 -15.52 -16.34
CA ILE A 312 -30.94 -15.47 -17.27
C ILE A 312 -32.10 -16.31 -16.75
N SER A 313 -31.83 -17.54 -16.28
CA SER A 313 -32.86 -18.43 -15.76
C SER A 313 -33.53 -17.83 -14.52
N GLY A 314 -32.72 -17.45 -13.51
CA GLY A 314 -33.22 -16.90 -12.26
C GLY A 314 -33.99 -15.61 -12.44
N MET A 315 -33.51 -14.68 -13.27
CA MET A 315 -34.24 -13.45 -13.59
C MET A 315 -35.52 -13.72 -14.38
N THR A 316 -35.57 -14.74 -15.24
CA THR A 316 -36.77 -15.11 -16.00
C THR A 316 -37.87 -15.62 -15.06
N GLU A 317 -37.52 -16.52 -14.14
CA GLU A 317 -38.46 -17.06 -13.16
C GLU A 317 -38.95 -15.99 -12.19
N ALA A 318 -38.03 -15.16 -11.68
CA ALA A 318 -38.36 -14.05 -10.79
C ALA A 318 -39.29 -13.04 -11.47
N LEU A 319 -39.07 -12.75 -12.76
CA LEU A 319 -39.94 -11.88 -13.55
C LEU A 319 -41.34 -12.49 -13.72
N ALA A 320 -41.44 -13.81 -13.92
CA ALA A 320 -42.72 -14.50 -14.02
C ALA A 320 -43.51 -14.50 -12.70
N ARG A 321 -42.83 -14.50 -11.55
CA ARG A 321 -43.44 -14.38 -10.21
C ARG A 321 -43.81 -12.94 -9.83
N GLY A 322 -43.28 -11.94 -10.55
CA GLY A 322 -43.47 -10.52 -10.22
C GLY A 322 -42.53 -10.01 -9.13
N ASP A 323 -41.42 -10.70 -8.87
CA ASP A 323 -40.41 -10.30 -7.90
C ASP A 323 -39.70 -9.02 -8.36
N THR A 324 -39.37 -8.12 -7.43
CA THR A 324 -38.63 -6.88 -7.73
C THR A 324 -37.13 -7.02 -7.68
N LEU A 325 -36.63 -8.02 -6.94
CA LEU A 325 -35.24 -8.39 -6.81
C LEU A 325 -35.15 -9.92 -6.89
N TRP A 326 -34.07 -10.40 -7.49
CA TRP A 326 -33.72 -11.82 -7.49
C TRP A 326 -32.36 -11.98 -6.82
N ARG A 327 -32.31 -12.75 -5.74
CA ARG A 327 -31.07 -13.14 -5.06
C ARG A 327 -30.37 -14.17 -5.93
N HIS A 328 -29.19 -13.82 -6.41
CA HIS A 328 -28.27 -14.77 -7.01
C HIS A 328 -27.59 -15.53 -5.88
N THR A 329 -28.03 -16.76 -5.67
CA THR A 329 -27.29 -17.75 -4.89
C THR A 329 -26.32 -18.42 -5.85
N ASP A 330 -25.02 -18.21 -5.66
CA ASP A 330 -24.05 -19.08 -6.29
C ASP A 330 -24.27 -20.47 -5.68
N GLU A 331 -24.96 -21.36 -6.38
CA GLU A 331 -24.84 -22.80 -6.10
C GLU A 331 -23.44 -23.26 -6.57
N ALA A 332 -22.39 -22.68 -6.00
CA ALA A 332 -21.06 -23.24 -6.05
C ALA A 332 -21.01 -24.41 -5.05
N GLY A 333 -21.59 -25.55 -5.43
CA GLY A 333 -21.65 -26.70 -4.54
C GLY A 333 -21.98 -28.06 -5.16
N GLU A 334 -22.94 -28.17 -6.07
CA GLU A 334 -23.41 -29.49 -6.54
C GLU A 334 -23.83 -29.45 -8.01
N ASP A 335 -22.85 -29.54 -8.92
CA ASP A 335 -22.96 -30.28 -10.19
C ASP A 335 -21.68 -30.10 -11.04
N THR A 336 -20.52 -30.38 -10.45
CA THR A 336 -19.53 -31.13 -11.23
C THR A 336 -19.98 -32.58 -11.17
N ALA A 337 -20.83 -33.01 -12.10
CA ALA A 337 -20.89 -34.42 -12.43
C ALA A 337 -19.44 -34.89 -12.60
N PRO A 338 -18.98 -35.94 -11.91
CA PRO A 338 -17.64 -36.43 -12.12
C PRO A 338 -17.56 -36.85 -13.58
N ASP A 339 -16.73 -36.16 -14.36
CA ASP A 339 -16.16 -36.76 -15.55
C ASP A 339 -15.57 -38.08 -15.05
N ALA A 340 -16.22 -39.18 -15.44
CA ALA A 340 -15.84 -40.53 -15.10
C ALA A 340 -14.57 -40.90 -15.89
N ASP A 341 -13.50 -40.11 -15.78
CA ASP A 341 -12.16 -40.49 -16.25
C ASP A 341 -10.98 -39.66 -15.70
N ASN A 342 -11.08 -38.94 -14.57
CA ASN A 342 -9.89 -38.24 -14.04
C ASN A 342 -9.60 -38.52 -12.56
N SER A 343 -8.99 -39.68 -12.32
CA SER A 343 -8.40 -40.12 -11.06
C SER A 343 -7.08 -39.40 -10.69
N SER A 344 -6.90 -38.13 -11.08
CA SER A 344 -5.71 -37.36 -10.68
C SER A 344 -6.06 -36.41 -9.53
N SER A 345 -5.47 -36.65 -8.35
CA SER A 345 -5.46 -35.67 -7.26
C SER A 345 -5.03 -34.30 -7.80
N PRO A 346 -5.62 -33.18 -7.33
CA PRO A 346 -5.28 -31.85 -7.84
C PRO A 346 -3.77 -31.66 -7.80
N ARG A 347 -3.18 -31.49 -8.99
CA ARG A 347 -1.73 -31.43 -9.17
C ARG A 347 -1.22 -30.20 -8.45
N MET A 348 -0.61 -30.38 -7.27
CA MET A 348 0.01 -29.28 -6.52
C MET A 348 1.04 -28.58 -7.41
N LEU A 349 0.79 -27.31 -7.72
CA LEU A 349 1.75 -26.49 -8.45
C LEU A 349 2.96 -26.18 -7.56
N PRO A 350 4.19 -26.14 -8.11
CA PRO A 350 5.36 -25.73 -7.34
C PRO A 350 5.17 -24.33 -6.75
N PRO A 351 5.53 -24.07 -5.49
CA PRO A 351 5.36 -22.75 -4.89
C PRO A 351 6.16 -21.69 -5.67
N LEU A 352 5.64 -20.47 -5.73
CA LEU A 352 6.35 -19.34 -6.30
C LEU A 352 7.52 -18.98 -5.39
N LYS A 353 8.73 -18.88 -5.95
CA LYS A 353 9.92 -18.43 -5.19
C LYS A 353 10.02 -16.93 -5.07
N GLY A 354 9.68 -16.23 -6.16
CA GLY A 354 9.66 -14.78 -6.23
C GLY A 354 8.37 -14.19 -5.71
N ARG A 355 8.42 -12.90 -5.35
CA ARG A 355 7.23 -12.13 -4.97
C ARG A 355 6.38 -11.82 -6.20
N VAL A 356 5.07 -11.69 -5.97
CA VAL A 356 4.15 -11.24 -6.99
C VAL A 356 3.61 -9.87 -6.60
N TYR A 357 3.70 -8.94 -7.53
CA TYR A 357 3.27 -7.56 -7.39
C TYR A 357 2.16 -7.25 -8.38
N PHE A 358 1.36 -6.26 -8.05
CA PHE A 358 0.50 -5.62 -9.04
C PHE A 358 0.49 -4.11 -8.84
N ILE A 359 0.39 -3.37 -9.94
CA ILE A 359 0.47 -1.91 -9.97
C ILE A 359 -0.88 -1.37 -10.41
N THR A 360 -1.43 -0.39 -9.69
CA THR A 360 -2.65 0.31 -10.10
C THR A 360 -2.43 1.80 -10.29
N ASP A 361 -3.38 2.45 -10.94
CA ASP A 361 -3.58 3.89 -10.90
C ASP A 361 -5.05 4.24 -10.61
N GLY A 362 -5.38 5.54 -10.63
CA GLY A 362 -6.74 6.03 -10.42
C GLY A 362 -7.76 5.59 -11.48
N SER A 363 -7.33 4.91 -12.55
CA SER A 363 -8.24 4.31 -13.53
C SER A 363 -8.80 2.97 -13.06
N CYS A 364 -8.15 2.30 -12.09
CA CYS A 364 -8.57 1.00 -11.58
C CYS A 364 -9.95 1.08 -10.92
N GLY A 365 -10.97 0.56 -11.62
CA GLY A 365 -12.38 0.52 -11.21
C GLY A 365 -13.06 -0.77 -11.65
N SER A 366 -14.29 -1.03 -11.18
CA SER A 366 -15.06 -2.23 -11.54
C SER A 366 -14.24 -3.52 -11.34
N ALA A 367 -14.20 -4.43 -12.32
CA ALA A 367 -13.44 -5.68 -12.24
C ALA A 367 -11.94 -5.54 -11.94
N CYS A 368 -11.33 -4.36 -12.16
CA CYS A 368 -9.97 -4.10 -11.69
C CYS A 368 -9.89 -4.11 -10.17
N LEU A 369 -10.90 -3.55 -9.48
CA LEU A 369 -11.00 -3.57 -8.02
C LEU A 369 -11.27 -4.99 -7.50
N ASP A 370 -12.05 -5.81 -8.21
CA ASP A 370 -12.24 -7.22 -7.85
C ASP A 370 -10.90 -7.98 -7.91
N ALA A 371 -10.05 -7.67 -8.89
CA ALA A 371 -8.69 -8.21 -8.96
C ALA A 371 -7.83 -7.75 -7.78
N VAL A 372 -7.90 -6.47 -7.40
CA VAL A 372 -7.19 -5.94 -6.22
C VAL A 372 -7.63 -6.67 -4.94
N ASP A 373 -8.94 -6.84 -4.75
CA ASP A 373 -9.51 -7.51 -3.58
C ASP A 373 -9.06 -8.98 -3.50
N LEU A 374 -9.09 -9.70 -4.62
CA LEU A 374 -8.64 -11.10 -4.70
C LEU A 374 -7.12 -11.23 -4.52
N TRP A 375 -6.34 -10.48 -5.27
CA TRP A 375 -4.89 -10.62 -5.34
C TRP A 375 -4.19 -10.25 -4.03
N ARG A 376 -4.72 -9.28 -3.28
CA ARG A 376 -4.23 -8.98 -1.91
C ARG A 376 -4.45 -10.15 -0.96
N LYS A 377 -5.58 -10.86 -1.04
CA LYS A 377 -5.85 -12.06 -0.23
C LYS A 377 -4.91 -13.22 -0.57
N LEU A 378 -4.49 -13.31 -1.83
CA LEU A 378 -3.47 -14.27 -2.28
C LEU A 378 -2.03 -13.87 -1.89
N GLY A 379 -1.86 -12.75 -1.16
CA GLY A 379 -0.57 -12.28 -0.68
C GLY A 379 0.25 -11.52 -1.73
N MET A 380 -0.36 -11.05 -2.82
CA MET A 380 0.31 -10.19 -3.80
C MET A 380 0.50 -8.79 -3.22
N THR A 381 1.65 -8.17 -3.50
CA THR A 381 1.99 -6.84 -3.01
C THR A 381 1.42 -5.75 -3.93
N HIS A 382 0.64 -4.84 -3.36
CA HIS A 382 -0.02 -3.76 -4.09
C HIS A 382 0.88 -2.51 -4.20
N LEU A 383 1.17 -2.08 -5.43
CA LEU A 383 2.01 -0.94 -5.78
C LEU A 383 1.25 0.12 -6.60
N GLY A 384 1.85 1.31 -6.75
CA GLY A 384 1.39 2.33 -7.69
C GLY A 384 0.62 3.46 -7.00
N GLN A 385 -0.51 3.89 -7.58
CA GLN A 385 -1.35 4.96 -7.04
C GLN A 385 -2.70 4.43 -6.54
N THR A 386 -3.33 5.22 -5.68
CA THR A 386 -4.71 5.00 -5.19
C THR A 386 -5.65 4.69 -6.35
N THR A 387 -6.44 3.63 -6.21
CA THR A 387 -7.40 3.23 -7.23
C THR A 387 -8.56 4.22 -7.35
N SER A 388 -9.45 4.00 -8.33
CA SER A 388 -10.82 4.50 -8.23
C SER A 388 -11.59 3.76 -7.14
N ALA A 389 -12.91 3.91 -7.12
CA ALA A 389 -13.81 3.16 -6.25
C ALA A 389 -15.10 2.79 -6.99
N ASP A 390 -15.92 1.94 -6.38
CA ASP A 390 -17.26 1.63 -6.88
C ASP A 390 -18.27 1.74 -5.74
N THR A 391 -19.51 2.11 -6.06
CA THR A 391 -20.64 1.87 -5.17
C THR A 391 -20.88 0.34 -5.02
N LEU A 392 -21.91 -0.02 -4.26
CA LEU A 392 -22.38 -1.41 -4.22
C LEU A 392 -23.19 -1.79 -5.46
N TYR A 393 -23.55 -0.84 -6.32
CA TYR A 393 -24.36 -1.08 -7.50
C TYR A 393 -23.47 -1.48 -8.69
N MET A 394 -23.80 -2.60 -9.32
CA MET A 394 -22.99 -3.19 -10.38
C MET A 394 -23.85 -3.94 -11.40
N GLU A 395 -23.15 -4.58 -12.33
CA GLU A 395 -23.42 -4.82 -13.73
C GLU A 395 -24.22 -3.73 -14.43
N VAL A 396 -23.63 -3.18 -15.47
CA VAL A 396 -24.21 -2.03 -16.17
C VAL A 396 -25.02 -2.45 -17.37
N ARG A 397 -26.18 -1.80 -17.51
CA ARG A 397 -26.94 -1.76 -18.75
C ARG A 397 -26.65 -0.46 -19.47
N ARG A 398 -26.31 -0.54 -20.76
CA ARG A 398 -26.15 0.63 -21.63
C ARG A 398 -27.14 0.61 -22.78
N PHE A 399 -27.79 1.74 -23.04
CA PHE A 399 -28.63 1.91 -24.22
C PHE A 399 -28.66 3.36 -24.70
N THR A 400 -29.02 3.56 -25.96
CA THR A 400 -29.17 4.88 -26.56
C THR A 400 -30.57 5.41 -26.26
N LEU A 401 -30.66 6.66 -25.80
CA LEU A 401 -31.94 7.33 -25.54
C LEU A 401 -32.68 7.62 -26.86
N PRO A 402 -34.01 7.83 -26.84
CA PRO A 402 -34.80 8.03 -28.06
C PRO A 402 -34.31 9.16 -28.99
N SER A 403 -33.61 10.17 -28.45
CA SER A 403 -33.04 11.27 -29.23
C SER A 403 -31.82 10.88 -30.07
N GLY A 404 -31.21 9.72 -29.83
CA GLY A 404 -30.02 9.24 -30.57
C GLY A 404 -28.69 9.90 -30.19
N ILE A 405 -28.73 11.09 -29.58
CA ILE A 405 -27.56 11.94 -29.25
C ILE A 405 -26.94 11.65 -27.88
N THR A 406 -27.59 10.82 -27.05
CA THR A 406 -27.13 10.49 -25.70
C THR A 406 -27.37 9.01 -25.41
N SER A 407 -26.47 8.39 -24.64
CA SER A 407 -26.63 7.07 -24.06
C SER A 407 -26.71 7.16 -22.55
N LEU A 408 -27.51 6.27 -21.93
CA LEU A 408 -27.54 6.06 -20.49
C LEU A 408 -26.87 4.73 -20.18
N THR A 409 -25.98 4.76 -19.19
CA THR A 409 -25.41 3.59 -18.53
C THR A 409 -25.88 3.60 -17.07
N PHE A 410 -26.39 2.48 -16.57
CA PHE A 410 -26.83 2.37 -15.18
C PHE A 410 -26.70 0.93 -14.64
N PRO A 411 -26.49 0.75 -13.32
CA PRO A 411 -26.42 -0.57 -12.68
C PRO A 411 -27.71 -1.40 -12.71
N MET A 412 -27.56 -2.73 -12.69
CA MET A 412 -28.62 -3.73 -12.72
C MET A 412 -28.64 -4.64 -11.49
N LYS A 413 -27.54 -4.74 -10.73
CA LYS A 413 -27.40 -5.54 -9.50
C LYS A 413 -26.85 -4.70 -8.35
N VAL A 414 -26.97 -5.21 -7.13
CA VAL A 414 -26.37 -4.65 -5.92
C VAL A 414 -25.69 -5.77 -5.12
N TYR A 415 -24.47 -5.51 -4.65
CA TYR A 415 -23.76 -6.40 -3.74
C TYR A 415 -24.28 -6.27 -2.31
N ARG A 416 -24.35 -7.40 -1.60
CA ARG A 416 -24.62 -7.53 -0.16
C ARG A 416 -23.39 -8.09 0.53
N GLY A 417 -23.10 -7.62 1.73
CA GLY A 417 -21.99 -8.16 2.52
C GLY A 417 -20.58 -7.92 1.96
N ARG A 418 -20.41 -7.16 0.86
CA ARG A 418 -19.10 -6.86 0.27
C ARG A 418 -18.20 -6.18 1.30
N PRO A 419 -17.02 -6.73 1.63
CA PRO A 419 -16.13 -6.14 2.64
C PRO A 419 -15.63 -4.74 2.28
N ARG A 420 -15.28 -4.50 1.01
CA ARG A 420 -14.91 -3.17 0.53
C ARG A 420 -16.16 -2.29 0.45
N GLY A 421 -16.14 -1.17 1.14
CA GLY A 421 -17.26 -0.24 1.25
C GLY A 421 -17.69 0.41 -0.07
N SER A 422 -18.85 1.06 -0.03
CA SER A 422 -19.36 1.87 -1.14
C SER A 422 -18.49 3.11 -1.34
N ASN A 423 -18.02 3.35 -2.57
CA ASN A 423 -17.08 4.41 -2.92
C ASN A 423 -15.78 4.40 -2.08
N GLU A 424 -15.35 3.23 -1.62
CA GLU A 424 -14.08 3.06 -0.93
C GLU A 424 -12.96 2.73 -1.95
N PRO A 425 -11.96 3.62 -2.13
CA PRO A 425 -10.79 3.32 -2.95
C PRO A 425 -9.77 2.47 -2.17
N VAL A 426 -8.89 1.79 -2.91
CA VAL A 426 -7.79 1.02 -2.33
C VAL A 426 -6.49 1.80 -2.44
N VAL A 427 -5.83 2.03 -1.31
CA VAL A 427 -4.50 2.63 -1.24
C VAL A 427 -3.45 1.52 -1.33
N PRO A 428 -2.46 1.62 -2.25
CA PRO A 428 -1.37 0.66 -2.36
C PRO A 428 -0.54 0.53 -1.09
N GLN A 429 0.03 -0.66 -0.86
CA GLN A 429 1.00 -0.88 0.23
C GLN A 429 2.27 -0.05 0.03
N HIS A 430 2.68 0.16 -1.23
CA HIS A 430 3.75 1.08 -1.59
C HIS A 430 3.24 2.11 -2.60
N LEU A 431 3.03 3.34 -2.13
CA LEU A 431 2.54 4.45 -2.94
C LEU A 431 3.68 5.05 -3.80
N PHE A 432 3.43 5.19 -5.10
CA PHE A 432 4.29 5.90 -6.04
C PHE A 432 3.82 7.35 -6.20
N VAL A 433 4.67 8.30 -5.80
CA VAL A 433 4.35 9.75 -5.77
C VAL A 433 4.75 10.46 -7.08
N GLY A 434 5.42 9.76 -8.01
CA GLY A 434 5.81 10.32 -9.31
C GLY A 434 4.68 10.32 -10.35
N ASP A 435 5.02 10.73 -11.58
CA ASP A 435 4.14 10.60 -12.73
C ASP A 435 3.95 9.12 -13.07
N ILE A 436 2.75 8.59 -12.83
CA ILE A 436 2.44 7.17 -13.05
C ILE A 436 2.50 6.78 -14.53
N GLY A 437 2.49 7.74 -15.46
CA GLY A 437 2.73 7.51 -16.89
C GLY A 437 4.20 7.30 -17.23
N ASP A 438 5.13 7.81 -16.41
CA ASP A 438 6.58 7.65 -16.60
C ASP A 438 7.01 6.23 -16.19
N THR A 439 6.90 5.33 -17.17
CA THR A 439 7.21 3.90 -17.00
C THR A 439 8.68 3.67 -16.57
N PRO A 440 9.70 4.32 -17.18
CA PRO A 440 11.07 4.25 -16.66
C PRO A 440 11.22 4.68 -15.20
N ALA A 441 10.58 5.78 -14.78
CA ALA A 441 10.64 6.22 -13.37
C ALA A 441 9.97 5.22 -12.42
N LEU A 442 8.82 4.67 -12.83
CA LEU A 442 8.10 3.63 -12.08
C LEU A 442 8.93 2.34 -11.96
N GLU A 443 9.57 1.88 -13.04
CA GLU A 443 10.44 0.70 -13.02
C GLU A 443 11.67 0.91 -12.15
N ALA A 444 12.30 2.10 -12.21
CA ALA A 444 13.43 2.45 -11.36
C ALA A 444 13.03 2.49 -9.87
N TRP A 445 11.84 3.00 -9.56
CA TRP A 445 11.28 2.97 -8.21
C TRP A 445 10.98 1.53 -7.75
N PHE A 446 10.34 0.72 -8.62
CA PHE A 446 10.06 -0.69 -8.34
C PHE A 446 11.34 -1.47 -8.03
N ALA A 447 12.41 -1.25 -8.80
CA ALA A 447 13.72 -1.86 -8.57
C ALA A 447 14.39 -1.44 -7.25
N GLY A 448 13.82 -0.48 -6.51
CA GLY A 448 14.24 -0.11 -5.16
C GLY A 448 13.47 -0.82 -4.04
N LEU A 449 12.41 -1.59 -4.34
CA LEU A 449 11.53 -2.20 -3.34
C LEU A 449 12.07 -3.55 -2.82
N PRO A 450 11.73 -3.92 -1.56
CA PRO A 450 12.19 -5.18 -0.97
C PRO A 450 11.70 -6.39 -1.78
N GLY A 451 12.65 -7.22 -2.22
CA GLY A 451 12.36 -8.40 -3.05
C GLY A 451 12.10 -8.09 -4.53
N ALA A 452 12.27 -6.84 -4.96
CA ALA A 452 12.41 -6.45 -6.37
C ALA A 452 13.88 -6.23 -6.77
N ASN A 453 14.77 -6.09 -5.79
CA ASN A 453 16.22 -6.15 -5.95
C ASN A 453 16.85 -7.03 -4.87
N PHE A 454 18.08 -7.50 -5.15
CA PHE A 454 18.85 -8.30 -4.20
C PHE A 454 20.26 -7.76 -4.09
N HIS A 455 20.63 -7.37 -2.87
CA HIS A 455 21.98 -7.07 -2.48
C HIS A 455 22.72 -8.37 -2.18
N PHE A 456 23.89 -8.55 -2.79
CA PHE A 456 24.78 -9.67 -2.51
C PHE A 456 26.13 -9.12 -2.06
N GLN A 457 26.79 -9.84 -1.14
CA GLN A 457 28.16 -9.52 -0.74
C GLN A 457 29.12 -10.41 -1.54
N PRO A 458 29.69 -9.93 -2.66
CA PRO A 458 30.73 -10.68 -3.35
C PRO A 458 31.90 -10.87 -2.39
N HIS A 459 32.35 -12.12 -2.22
CA HIS A 459 33.41 -12.54 -1.27
C HIS A 459 33.00 -12.73 0.20
N ALA A 460 31.71 -12.94 0.50
CA ALA A 460 31.32 -13.42 1.83
C ALA A 460 32.11 -14.68 2.23
N SER A 461 32.61 -14.74 3.46
CA SER A 461 33.38 -15.87 3.97
C SER A 461 32.59 -17.17 3.82
N LEU A 462 33.23 -18.23 3.31
CA LEU A 462 32.63 -19.56 3.11
C LEU A 462 32.39 -20.32 4.43
N SER A 463 32.89 -19.82 5.56
CA SER A 463 32.67 -20.38 6.89
C SER A 463 32.54 -19.26 7.93
N PRO A 464 31.43 -18.49 7.89
CA PRO A 464 31.23 -17.42 8.84
C PRO A 464 30.94 -18.01 10.24
N ALA A 465 31.25 -17.26 11.30
CA ALA A 465 30.86 -17.64 12.65
C ALA A 465 29.35 -17.90 12.74
N PRO A 466 28.90 -18.90 13.54
CA PRO A 466 27.49 -19.25 13.71
C PRO A 466 26.59 -18.04 13.98
N ALA A 467 27.06 -17.14 14.85
CA ALA A 467 26.43 -15.86 15.11
C ALA A 467 27.45 -14.72 15.09
N VAL A 468 27.06 -13.59 14.53
CA VAL A 468 27.85 -12.35 14.58
C VAL A 468 26.96 -11.20 15.03
N TRP A 469 27.38 -10.51 16.07
CA TRP A 469 26.71 -9.31 16.57
C TRP A 469 27.55 -8.09 16.21
N HIS A 470 26.93 -7.15 15.52
CA HIS A 470 27.53 -5.88 15.10
C HIS A 470 26.89 -4.75 15.89
N MET A 471 27.67 -4.10 16.72
CA MET A 471 27.28 -2.87 17.39
C MET A 471 27.73 -1.70 16.52
N LEU A 472 26.76 -0.94 15.98
CA LEU A 472 27.07 0.16 15.07
C LEU A 472 27.44 1.43 15.82
N GLU A 473 28.45 2.15 15.33
CA GLU A 473 28.75 3.50 15.79
C GLU A 473 27.71 4.48 15.21
N LEU A 474 26.80 4.96 16.06
CA LEU A 474 25.80 5.97 15.70
C LEU A 474 26.04 7.28 16.47
N PRO A 475 25.72 8.44 15.86
CA PRO A 475 25.85 9.74 16.50
C PRO A 475 24.68 10.05 17.45
N TYR A 476 24.89 11.03 18.34
CA TYR A 476 23.84 11.67 19.16
C TYR A 476 23.07 10.72 20.09
N GLY A 477 23.75 9.74 20.68
CA GLY A 477 23.13 8.82 21.65
C GLY A 477 22.28 7.70 21.03
N GLY A 478 22.02 7.72 19.71
CA GLY A 478 21.25 6.67 19.06
C GLY A 478 21.93 5.29 19.10
N ALA A 479 21.11 4.24 18.99
CA ALA A 479 21.60 2.86 19.01
C ALA A 479 20.97 2.01 17.91
N ALA A 480 21.78 1.16 17.28
CA ALA A 480 21.32 0.06 16.44
C ALA A 480 22.34 -1.07 16.48
N ASN A 481 21.86 -2.29 16.69
CA ASN A 481 22.67 -3.50 16.69
C ASN A 481 22.12 -4.47 15.64
N HIS A 482 23.01 -5.15 14.93
CA HIS A 482 22.65 -6.19 13.97
C HIS A 482 23.21 -7.54 14.41
N LEU A 483 22.32 -8.49 14.68
CA LEU A 483 22.66 -9.87 15.01
C LEU A 483 22.36 -10.77 13.80
N ARG A 484 23.41 -11.29 13.16
CA ARG A 484 23.31 -12.32 12.13
C ARG A 484 23.44 -13.71 12.75
N ILE A 485 22.50 -14.60 12.46
CA ILE A 485 22.54 -16.01 12.87
C ILE A 485 22.38 -16.88 11.62
N GLY A 486 23.45 -17.54 11.19
CA GLY A 486 23.48 -18.20 9.88
C GLY A 486 23.15 -17.20 8.76
N GLN A 487 22.00 -17.39 8.11
CA GLN A 487 21.45 -16.53 7.05
C GLN A 487 20.31 -15.62 7.53
N THR A 488 19.95 -15.68 8.81
CA THR A 488 18.89 -14.85 9.40
C THR A 488 19.49 -13.61 10.03
N HIS A 489 18.76 -12.49 9.96
CA HIS A 489 19.22 -11.18 10.40
C HIS A 489 18.22 -10.59 11.38
N TRP A 490 18.70 -10.10 12.51
CA TRP A 490 17.89 -9.52 13.56
C TRP A 490 18.45 -8.14 13.91
N LEU A 491 17.56 -7.20 14.24
CA LEU A 491 17.94 -5.89 14.73
C LEU A 491 17.56 -5.74 16.20
N LEU A 492 18.39 -5.04 16.95
CA LEU A 492 18.04 -4.50 18.25
C LEU A 492 18.22 -2.99 18.18
N ASP A 493 17.09 -2.28 18.22
CA ASP A 493 16.94 -0.88 17.83
C ASP A 493 17.29 -0.61 16.34
N THR A 494 16.78 0.50 15.80
CA THR A 494 16.90 0.89 14.38
C THR A 494 17.64 2.22 14.18
N GLY A 495 17.92 2.94 15.27
CA GLY A 495 18.42 4.31 15.25
C GLY A 495 17.35 5.32 14.82
N ASN A 496 17.72 6.60 14.77
CA ASN A 496 16.91 7.62 14.08
C ASN A 496 17.01 7.52 12.55
N GLU A 497 16.13 8.24 11.84
CA GLU A 497 16.06 8.22 10.38
C GLU A 497 17.38 8.62 9.68
N THR A 498 18.14 9.54 10.27
CA THR A 498 19.40 10.00 9.70
C THR A 498 20.47 8.90 9.80
N SER A 499 20.57 8.27 10.96
CA SER A 499 21.43 7.11 11.21
C SER A 499 21.06 5.92 10.33
N PHE A 500 19.76 5.67 10.14
CA PHE A 500 19.31 4.66 9.19
C PHE A 500 19.78 4.93 7.76
N ARG A 501 19.51 6.14 7.25
CA ARG A 501 19.86 6.52 5.88
C ARG A 501 21.37 6.48 5.62
N ARG A 502 22.19 6.87 6.61
CA ARG A 502 23.64 7.08 6.44
C ARG A 502 24.50 5.90 6.89
N VAL A 503 24.05 5.10 7.85
CA VAL A 503 24.85 4.04 8.47
C VAL A 503 24.17 2.69 8.33
N LEU A 504 23.01 2.48 8.98
CA LEU A 504 22.40 1.16 9.09
C LEU A 504 22.01 0.58 7.73
N ARG A 505 21.28 1.32 6.89
CA ARG A 505 20.85 0.83 5.57
C ARG A 505 22.04 0.56 4.62
N PRO A 506 22.99 1.49 4.43
CA PRO A 506 24.18 1.20 3.62
C PRO A 506 24.97 0.00 4.13
N TYR A 507 25.12 -0.15 5.45
CA TYR A 507 25.82 -1.29 6.06
C TYR A 507 25.09 -2.62 5.78
N LEU A 508 23.77 -2.69 6.01
CA LEU A 508 22.99 -3.90 5.79
C LEU A 508 23.02 -4.31 4.31
N HIS A 509 22.84 -3.38 3.39
CA HIS A 509 22.94 -3.66 1.96
C HIS A 509 24.35 -4.07 1.52
N ALA A 510 25.41 -3.41 2.03
CA ALA A 510 26.79 -3.83 1.76
C ALA A 510 27.10 -5.23 2.31
N SER A 511 26.40 -5.64 3.37
CA SER A 511 26.46 -6.97 3.96
C SER A 511 25.56 -8.00 3.27
N GLY A 512 24.90 -7.64 2.16
CA GLY A 512 23.99 -8.52 1.41
C GLY A 512 22.67 -8.82 2.11
N VAL A 513 22.28 -8.01 3.10
CA VAL A 513 21.02 -8.19 3.83
C VAL A 513 19.87 -7.61 3.02
N ASN A 514 18.93 -8.47 2.65
CA ASN A 514 17.70 -8.11 1.92
C ASN A 514 16.43 -8.27 2.76
N ALA A 515 16.51 -9.01 3.86
CA ALA A 515 15.39 -9.23 4.77
C ALA A 515 15.87 -9.26 6.23
N VAL A 516 15.05 -8.72 7.13
CA VAL A 516 15.25 -8.81 8.59
C VAL A 516 14.15 -9.69 9.16
N ALA A 517 14.53 -10.72 9.93
CA ALA A 517 13.59 -11.66 10.53
C ALA A 517 12.79 -11.03 11.67
N GLY A 518 13.44 -10.16 12.46
CA GLY A 518 12.79 -9.48 13.57
C GLY A 518 13.57 -8.29 14.11
N VAL A 519 12.85 -7.40 14.78
CA VAL A 519 13.39 -6.19 15.44
C VAL A 519 12.93 -6.17 16.90
N PHE A 520 13.89 -6.15 17.82
CA PHE A 520 13.64 -5.85 19.22
C PHE A 520 13.73 -4.34 19.44
N LEU A 521 12.63 -3.74 19.86
CA LEU A 521 12.48 -2.32 20.15
C LEU A 521 12.69 -2.11 21.65
N SER A 522 13.77 -1.42 22.02
CA SER A 522 14.10 -1.19 23.43
C SER A 522 13.01 -0.38 24.15
N HIS A 523 12.71 0.82 23.64
CA HIS A 523 11.71 1.75 24.15
C HIS A 523 11.30 2.75 23.06
N ASN A 524 10.21 3.49 23.30
CA ASN A 524 9.63 4.43 22.34
C ASN A 524 10.38 5.78 22.27
N ASP A 525 11.66 5.70 21.90
CA ASP A 525 12.54 6.85 21.70
C ASP A 525 12.95 7.01 20.22
N ALA A 526 13.05 8.26 19.75
CA ALA A 526 13.31 8.54 18.34
C ALA A 526 14.75 8.26 17.91
N ASP A 527 15.72 8.35 18.82
CA ASP A 527 17.13 8.04 18.55
C ASP A 527 17.40 6.53 18.56
N HIS A 528 16.50 5.74 19.14
CA HIS A 528 16.56 4.28 19.16
C HIS A 528 15.68 3.60 18.12
N ILE A 529 14.42 4.01 17.98
CA ILE A 529 13.46 3.32 17.10
C ILE A 529 12.84 4.23 16.04
N GLY A 530 13.35 5.46 15.87
CA GLY A 530 12.80 6.45 14.94
C GLY A 530 12.80 6.01 13.48
N ALA A 531 13.69 5.10 13.08
CA ALA A 531 13.76 4.59 11.72
C ALA A 531 12.88 3.33 11.47
N LEU A 532 12.00 2.96 12.39
CA LEU A 532 11.21 1.73 12.31
C LEU A 532 10.37 1.64 11.02
N ALA A 533 9.70 2.73 10.64
CA ALA A 533 8.89 2.76 9.41
C ALA A 533 9.74 2.50 8.16
N GLN A 534 10.95 3.06 8.11
CA GLN A 534 11.89 2.89 7.01
C GLN A 534 12.46 1.47 6.97
N VAL A 535 12.73 0.85 8.12
CA VAL A 535 13.16 -0.56 8.19
C VAL A 535 12.07 -1.48 7.63
N ILE A 536 10.81 -1.32 8.07
CA ILE A 536 9.65 -2.10 7.58
C ILE A 536 9.51 -1.94 6.07
N ALA A 537 9.65 -0.71 5.56
CA ALA A 537 9.55 -0.43 4.14
C ALA A 537 10.73 -0.96 3.31
N THR A 538 11.89 -1.24 3.92
CA THR A 538 13.14 -1.58 3.20
C THR A 538 13.51 -3.07 3.27
N PHE A 539 13.16 -3.81 4.32
CA PHE A 539 13.74 -5.14 4.59
C PHE A 539 12.71 -6.27 4.75
N ASP A 540 11.58 -6.19 4.07
CA ASP A 540 10.38 -6.99 4.36
C ASP A 540 9.84 -6.71 5.77
N PRO A 541 8.53 -6.68 6.03
CA PRO A 541 8.03 -6.41 7.37
C PRO A 541 8.58 -7.44 8.38
N PRO A 542 9.50 -7.03 9.29
CA PRO A 542 10.09 -7.94 10.24
C PRO A 542 9.08 -8.22 11.37
N GLN A 543 9.26 -9.31 12.10
CA GLN A 543 8.54 -9.49 13.36
C GLN A 543 8.98 -8.39 14.35
N LEU A 544 8.01 -7.65 14.89
CA LEU A 544 8.30 -6.56 15.83
C LEU A 544 8.07 -7.02 17.26
N PHE A 545 9.04 -6.73 18.13
CA PHE A 545 8.98 -7.06 19.54
C PHE A 545 9.21 -5.81 20.38
N CYS A 546 8.35 -5.56 21.36
CA CYS A 546 8.58 -4.54 22.38
C CYS A 546 8.17 -5.06 23.76
N SER A 547 8.45 -4.31 24.81
CA SER A 547 7.95 -4.64 26.14
C SER A 547 6.45 -4.40 26.26
N THR A 548 5.81 -5.09 27.21
CA THR A 548 4.39 -4.83 27.55
C THR A 548 4.10 -3.42 28.04
N GLN A 549 5.11 -2.63 28.38
CA GLN A 549 4.95 -1.25 28.87
C GLN A 549 5.05 -0.18 27.78
N GLU A 550 5.31 -0.60 26.53
CA GLU A 550 5.42 0.30 25.39
C GLU A 550 4.18 0.22 24.49
N PRO A 551 3.72 1.35 23.90
CA PRO A 551 4.10 2.72 24.25
C PRO A 551 3.61 3.07 25.66
N GLY A 552 4.36 3.94 26.35
CA GLY A 552 4.01 4.45 27.66
C GLY A 552 2.78 5.35 27.65
N ARG A 553 2.12 5.48 28.81
CA ARG A 553 0.88 6.26 28.97
C ARG A 553 1.03 7.74 28.61
N ARG A 554 2.22 8.32 28.83
CA ARG A 554 2.51 9.74 28.57
C ARG A 554 3.27 9.97 27.26
N ASP A 555 3.47 8.92 26.46
CA ASP A 555 4.16 9.07 25.19
C ASP A 555 3.33 9.93 24.24
N ARG A 556 4.02 10.83 23.52
CA ARG A 556 3.37 11.74 22.58
C ARG A 556 2.75 10.94 21.44
N SER A 557 1.61 11.39 20.91
CA SER A 557 0.93 10.75 19.78
C SER A 557 1.77 10.70 18.49
N ASN A 558 2.76 11.58 18.37
CA ASN A 558 3.70 11.63 17.26
C ASN A 558 5.02 10.87 17.52
N SER A 559 5.12 10.09 18.60
CA SER A 559 6.27 9.20 18.84
C SER A 559 6.29 8.02 17.86
N PRO A 560 7.46 7.42 17.57
CA PRO A 560 7.58 6.39 16.53
C PRO A 560 6.61 5.22 16.70
N LEU A 561 6.48 4.68 17.92
CA LEU A 561 5.60 3.55 18.19
C LEU A 561 4.12 3.93 18.12
N GLN A 562 3.75 5.13 18.59
CA GLN A 562 2.37 5.62 18.47
C GLN A 562 1.99 5.87 17.00
N GLN A 563 2.88 6.45 16.21
CA GLN A 563 2.67 6.64 14.78
C GLN A 563 2.47 5.31 14.06
N LEU A 564 3.23 4.28 14.42
CA LEU A 564 3.08 2.94 13.86
C LEU A 564 1.71 2.34 14.20
N LEU A 565 1.30 2.42 15.47
CA LEU A 565 0.05 1.82 15.96
C LEU A 565 -1.21 2.55 15.48
N ASN A 566 -1.10 3.84 15.16
CA ASN A 566 -2.23 4.65 14.66
C ASN A 566 -2.46 4.50 13.14
N GLN A 567 -1.71 3.65 12.45
CA GLN A 567 -1.95 3.36 11.02
C GLN A 567 -3.24 2.55 10.84
N PRO A 568 -3.94 2.66 9.69
CA PRO A 568 -5.17 1.89 9.43
C PRO A 568 -4.99 0.37 9.54
N HIS A 569 -3.78 -0.12 9.20
CA HIS A 569 -3.38 -1.51 9.30
C HIS A 569 -1.96 -1.59 9.90
N PRO A 570 -1.83 -1.46 11.23
CA PRO A 570 -0.52 -1.45 11.86
C PRO A 570 0.12 -2.85 11.77
N PRO A 571 1.44 -2.95 11.57
CA PRO A 571 2.12 -4.25 11.57
C PRO A 571 1.98 -4.93 12.94
N LEU A 572 2.03 -6.26 12.93
CA LEU A 572 1.90 -7.05 14.16
C LEU A 572 3.07 -6.78 15.10
N LEU A 573 2.79 -6.12 16.22
CA LEU A 573 3.74 -5.86 17.30
C LEU A 573 3.50 -6.81 18.46
N ARG A 574 4.45 -7.72 18.71
CA ARG A 574 4.39 -8.66 19.83
C ARG A 574 4.94 -8.01 21.10
N LYS A 575 4.07 -7.84 22.09
CA LYS A 575 4.45 -7.34 23.41
C LYS A 575 4.94 -8.47 24.30
N LEU A 576 6.20 -8.44 24.67
CA LEU A 576 6.86 -9.48 25.46
C LEU A 576 6.76 -9.20 26.96
N ARG A 577 6.54 -10.27 27.73
CA ARG A 577 6.55 -10.26 29.20
C ARG A 577 7.92 -10.65 29.73
N VAL A 578 8.21 -10.29 30.99
CA VAL A 578 9.39 -10.79 31.70
C VAL A 578 9.40 -12.32 31.72
N ASP A 579 10.58 -12.89 31.61
CA ASP A 579 10.90 -14.32 31.48
C ASP A 579 10.43 -14.99 30.19
N GLU A 580 9.70 -14.29 29.33
CA GLU A 580 9.37 -14.78 28.00
C GLU A 580 10.65 -14.98 27.18
N ARG A 581 10.76 -16.14 26.52
CA ARG A 581 11.88 -16.50 25.65
C ARG A 581 11.45 -16.49 24.20
N VAL A 582 12.20 -15.79 23.37
CA VAL A 582 12.00 -15.75 21.92
C VAL A 582 13.12 -16.59 21.27
N PRO A 583 12.80 -17.75 20.67
CA PRO A 583 13.78 -18.50 19.90
C PRO A 583 14.14 -17.71 18.63
N LEU A 584 15.44 -17.49 18.39
CA LEU A 584 15.96 -16.78 17.22
C LEU A 584 16.56 -17.72 16.17
N SER A 585 16.88 -18.96 16.58
CA SER A 585 17.38 -20.02 15.71
C SER A 585 17.11 -21.40 16.31
N ASP A 586 16.72 -22.33 15.44
CA ASP A 586 16.49 -23.75 15.77
C ASP A 586 17.69 -24.64 15.40
N ALA A 587 18.87 -24.04 15.16
CA ALA A 587 20.07 -24.79 14.80
C ALA A 587 20.46 -25.77 15.94
N PRO A 588 20.52 -27.09 15.69
CA PRO A 588 20.69 -28.10 16.74
C PRO A 588 21.99 -27.96 17.56
N ARG A 589 23.03 -27.36 16.95
CA ARG A 589 24.38 -27.25 17.53
C ARG A 589 24.73 -25.85 18.06
N PHE A 590 23.92 -24.83 17.78
CA PHE A 590 24.15 -23.46 18.23
C PHE A 590 22.80 -22.76 18.41
N LYS A 591 22.10 -23.12 19.50
CA LYS A 591 20.79 -22.54 19.82
C LYS A 591 20.94 -21.07 20.17
N VAL A 592 20.04 -20.24 19.63
CA VAL A 592 19.99 -18.81 19.96
C VAL A 592 18.60 -18.45 20.45
N GLU A 593 18.53 -17.81 21.62
CA GLU A 593 17.27 -17.33 22.19
C GLU A 593 17.49 -16.03 22.98
N ALA A 594 16.49 -15.15 22.96
CA ALA A 594 16.45 -13.94 23.76
C ALA A 594 15.44 -14.10 24.89
N GLN A 595 15.88 -13.91 26.13
CA GLN A 595 15.01 -13.87 27.31
C GLN A 595 14.81 -12.42 27.75
N VAL A 596 13.56 -12.02 27.96
CA VAL A 596 13.22 -10.70 28.50
C VAL A 596 13.44 -10.67 30.01
N LEU A 597 14.23 -9.73 30.50
CA LEU A 597 14.51 -9.56 31.93
C LEU A 597 13.78 -8.35 32.54
N TYR A 598 13.50 -7.33 31.74
CA TYR A 598 12.92 -6.06 32.18
C TYR A 598 12.23 -5.37 30.99
N PRO A 599 11.19 -4.52 31.19
CA PRO A 599 10.56 -4.08 32.44
C PRO A 599 9.58 -5.09 33.08
N THR A 600 9.57 -5.15 34.42
CA THR A 600 8.63 -5.98 35.20
C THR A 600 7.32 -5.23 35.46
N LEU A 601 6.21 -5.95 35.73
CA LEU A 601 4.94 -5.31 36.13
C LEU A 601 5.03 -4.44 37.39
N LEU A 602 6.06 -4.64 38.22
CA LEU A 602 6.32 -3.87 39.42
C LEU A 602 7.04 -2.53 39.15
N SER A 603 7.63 -2.37 37.96
CA SER A 603 8.21 -1.12 37.51
C SER A 603 7.18 -0.37 36.68
N GLN A 604 6.65 0.74 37.17
CA GLN A 604 5.84 1.65 36.35
C GLN A 604 6.54 3.01 36.34
N SER A 605 7.19 3.33 35.22
CA SER A 605 7.79 4.66 35.00
C SER A 605 7.11 5.35 33.84
N ASP A 606 6.83 6.65 34.01
CA ASP A 606 6.38 7.50 32.92
C ASP A 606 7.53 7.91 31.98
N ARG A 607 8.79 7.75 32.40
CA ARG A 607 9.99 7.99 31.58
C ARG A 607 10.26 6.78 30.67
N GLY A 608 10.53 7.04 29.38
CA GLY A 608 10.80 6.00 28.37
C GLY A 608 12.01 5.13 28.69
N ASP A 609 13.14 5.75 29.05
CA ASP A 609 14.41 5.08 29.31
C ASP A 609 14.30 4.05 30.45
N ASP A 610 13.50 4.38 31.48
CA ASP A 610 13.21 3.50 32.60
C ASP A 610 12.30 2.31 32.23
N ARG A 611 11.72 2.29 31.02
CA ARG A 611 10.95 1.16 30.47
C ARG A 611 11.71 0.41 29.39
N SER A 612 12.96 0.78 29.13
CA SER A 612 13.83 0.15 28.13
C SER A 612 13.97 -1.35 28.37
N MET A 613 13.75 -2.14 27.33
CA MET A 613 13.76 -3.59 27.42
C MET A 613 15.18 -4.11 27.63
N VAL A 614 15.38 -4.93 28.67
CA VAL A 614 16.64 -5.64 28.92
C VAL A 614 16.50 -7.08 28.48
N LEU A 615 17.46 -7.54 27.67
CA LEU A 615 17.49 -8.91 27.15
C LEU A 615 18.74 -9.66 27.62
N MET A 616 18.56 -10.91 28.02
CA MET A 616 19.63 -11.91 28.07
C MET A 616 19.58 -12.74 26.79
N VAL A 617 20.54 -12.54 25.90
CA VAL A 617 20.65 -13.31 24.66
C VAL A 617 21.63 -14.45 24.86
N HIS A 618 21.12 -15.67 24.76
CA HIS A 618 21.89 -16.90 24.82
C HIS A 618 22.34 -17.27 23.40
N LEU A 619 23.65 -17.33 23.17
CA LEU A 619 24.28 -17.65 21.88
C LEU A 619 25.13 -18.91 22.05
N GLY A 620 24.49 -20.09 21.97
CA GLY A 620 25.13 -21.34 22.35
C GLY A 620 25.51 -21.32 23.84
N ARG A 621 26.82 -21.33 24.14
CA ARG A 621 27.34 -21.26 25.52
C ARG A 621 27.51 -19.83 26.02
N TRP A 622 27.40 -18.84 25.14
CA TRP A 622 27.65 -17.44 25.46
C TRP A 622 26.41 -16.74 25.99
N ARG A 623 26.61 -15.80 26.90
CA ARG A 623 25.56 -14.97 27.48
C ARG A 623 25.86 -13.50 27.22
N VAL A 624 25.00 -12.86 26.44
CA VAL A 624 25.07 -11.42 26.15
C VAL A 624 23.93 -10.72 26.88
N LEU A 625 24.27 -9.80 27.77
CA LEU A 625 23.31 -8.95 28.45
C LEU A 625 23.22 -7.62 27.69
N TRP A 626 22.09 -7.39 27.02
CA TRP A 626 21.80 -6.16 26.29
C TRP A 626 20.91 -5.26 27.13
N LEU A 627 21.45 -4.12 27.55
CA LEU A 627 20.77 -3.16 28.43
C LEU A 627 20.09 -2.03 27.65
N SER A 628 20.44 -1.80 26.37
CA SER A 628 20.07 -0.57 25.67
C SER A 628 20.37 0.67 26.55
N ASP A 629 19.40 1.56 26.73
CA ASP A 629 19.46 2.81 27.51
C ASP A 629 19.05 2.67 28.98
N THR A 630 18.99 1.44 29.48
CA THR A 630 18.52 1.17 30.84
C THR A 630 19.36 1.87 31.92
N GLY A 631 18.68 2.60 32.81
CA GLY A 631 19.26 3.39 33.91
C GLY A 631 19.29 2.71 35.29
N TRP A 632 19.51 3.52 36.34
CA TRP A 632 19.75 3.05 37.71
C TRP A 632 18.57 2.23 38.28
N HIS A 633 17.34 2.68 38.01
CA HIS A 633 16.13 2.07 38.54
C HIS A 633 16.00 0.60 38.15
N ALA A 634 16.17 0.30 36.87
CA ALA A 634 16.10 -1.04 36.35
C ALA A 634 17.27 -1.91 36.85
N GLU A 635 18.48 -1.37 36.98
CA GLU A 635 19.60 -2.09 37.60
C GLU A 635 19.29 -2.53 39.02
N LYS A 636 18.69 -1.65 39.83
CA LYS A 636 18.30 -1.98 41.21
C LYS A 636 17.24 -3.06 41.25
N ILE A 637 16.24 -2.99 40.38
CA ILE A 637 15.19 -4.01 40.28
C ILE A 637 15.82 -5.35 39.89
N LEU A 638 16.67 -5.37 38.87
CA LEU A 638 17.37 -6.58 38.41
C LEU A 638 18.28 -7.15 39.50
N CYS A 639 19.06 -6.32 40.20
CA CYS A 639 19.88 -6.74 41.34
C CYS A 639 19.03 -7.27 42.51
N SER A 640 17.85 -6.72 42.76
CA SER A 640 16.97 -7.24 43.80
C SER A 640 16.27 -8.55 43.42
N SER A 641 16.25 -8.89 42.13
CA SER A 641 15.60 -10.09 41.61
C SER A 641 16.44 -11.36 41.84
N SER A 642 15.79 -12.52 41.75
CA SER A 642 16.44 -13.84 41.76
C SER A 642 17.00 -14.26 40.39
N VAL A 643 16.90 -13.41 39.37
CA VAL A 643 17.40 -13.73 38.02
C VAL A 643 18.93 -13.82 38.04
N ASP A 644 19.47 -14.83 37.37
CA ASP A 644 20.91 -14.96 37.15
C ASP A 644 21.36 -13.94 36.08
N LEU A 645 21.99 -12.85 36.53
CA LEU A 645 22.44 -11.77 35.65
C LEU A 645 23.84 -11.99 35.08
N ARG A 646 24.52 -13.11 35.40
CA ARG A 646 25.89 -13.35 34.93
C ARG A 646 25.95 -13.34 33.41
N CYS A 647 26.89 -12.61 32.83
CA CYS A 647 27.07 -12.55 31.38
C CYS A 647 28.55 -12.60 30.99
N ASP A 648 28.82 -12.95 29.74
CA ASP A 648 30.15 -12.86 29.15
C ASP A 648 30.37 -11.47 28.54
N VAL A 649 29.35 -10.97 27.84
CA VAL A 649 29.37 -9.64 27.21
C VAL A 649 28.24 -8.81 27.81
N LEU A 650 28.57 -7.61 28.27
CA LEU A 650 27.58 -6.60 28.64
C LEU A 650 27.58 -5.52 27.56
N ILE A 651 26.43 -5.32 26.89
CA ILE A 651 26.25 -4.30 25.86
C ILE A 651 25.28 -3.25 26.41
N ARG A 652 25.69 -1.99 26.34
CA ARG A 652 24.88 -0.86 26.80
C ARG A 652 25.04 0.34 25.90
N SER A 653 24.06 1.22 25.95
CA SER A 653 24.12 2.56 25.38
C SER A 653 24.30 3.60 26.50
N GLN A 654 24.55 4.85 26.14
CA GLN A 654 24.76 5.95 27.08
C GLN A 654 23.86 7.12 26.66
N HIS A 655 22.87 7.41 27.51
CA HIS A 655 21.94 8.52 27.35
C HIS A 655 21.72 9.25 28.70
N GLU A 656 21.15 10.46 28.64
CA GLU A 656 21.16 11.52 29.64
C GLU A 656 20.68 11.20 31.08
N VAL A 657 21.30 11.95 32.02
CA VAL A 657 20.90 12.26 33.42
C VAL A 657 21.10 11.18 34.50
N ASP A 658 21.08 9.88 34.21
CA ASP A 658 21.03 8.85 35.26
C ASP A 658 22.33 8.07 35.49
N ILE A 659 22.59 7.66 36.75
CA ILE A 659 23.78 6.87 37.09
C ILE A 659 23.55 5.42 36.67
N SER A 660 24.09 5.02 35.52
CA SER A 660 24.02 3.64 35.05
C SER A 660 25.33 2.87 35.27
N THR A 661 25.20 1.56 35.25
CA THR A 661 26.22 0.52 35.45
C THR A 661 26.92 0.65 36.79
N SER A 662 26.12 0.61 37.85
CA SER A 662 26.60 0.68 39.23
C SER A 662 27.57 -0.48 39.57
N ALA A 663 28.47 -0.24 40.52
CA ALA A 663 29.42 -1.27 40.97
C ALA A 663 28.70 -2.53 41.50
N GLU A 664 27.53 -2.37 42.14
CA GLU A 664 26.68 -3.49 42.56
C GLU A 664 26.20 -4.31 41.36
N PHE A 665 25.71 -3.64 40.31
CA PHE A 665 25.26 -4.30 39.09
C PHE A 665 26.39 -5.05 38.39
N LEU A 666 27.59 -4.45 38.29
CA LEU A 666 28.78 -5.11 37.73
C LEU A 666 29.23 -6.33 38.56
N LEU A 667 29.11 -6.28 39.89
CA LEU A 667 29.41 -7.44 40.75
C LEU A 667 28.41 -8.59 40.58
N ARG A 668 27.15 -8.27 40.21
CA ARG A 668 26.10 -9.25 39.91
C ARG A 668 26.21 -9.82 38.50
N THR A 669 26.56 -9.02 37.51
CA THR A 669 26.67 -9.43 36.10
C THR A 669 28.02 -10.06 35.74
N ARG A 670 29.10 -9.63 36.38
CA ARG A 670 30.48 -10.16 36.19
C ARG A 670 30.90 -10.34 34.72
N PRO A 671 30.75 -9.32 33.84
CA PRO A 671 31.09 -9.45 32.43
C PRO A 671 32.57 -9.79 32.21
N GLN A 672 32.87 -10.48 31.10
CA GLN A 672 34.23 -10.60 30.58
C GLN A 672 34.65 -9.36 29.80
N VAL A 673 33.70 -8.66 29.19
CA VAL A 673 33.90 -7.42 28.43
C VAL A 673 32.64 -6.55 28.51
N ILE A 674 32.84 -5.24 28.53
CA ILE A 674 31.78 -4.23 28.51
C ILE A 674 31.91 -3.42 27.22
N LEU A 675 30.83 -3.36 26.46
CA LEU A 675 30.73 -2.58 25.23
C LEU A 675 29.73 -1.44 25.43
N CYS A 676 30.14 -0.22 25.06
CA CYS A 676 29.34 0.98 25.25
C CYS A 676 29.12 1.72 23.93
N GLY A 677 27.87 2.09 23.66
CA GLY A 677 27.54 3.12 22.69
C GLY A 677 27.82 4.47 23.34
N SER A 678 28.57 5.34 22.67
CA SER A 678 28.92 6.68 23.16
C SER A 678 29.21 7.62 21.98
N ASP A 679 29.13 8.92 22.20
CA ASP A 679 29.50 9.96 21.23
C ASP A 679 30.23 11.11 21.93
N ALA A 680 31.56 11.19 21.85
CA ALA A 680 32.30 12.22 22.59
C ALA A 680 32.04 13.67 22.12
N ARG A 681 31.19 13.90 21.10
CA ARG A 681 30.69 15.25 20.75
C ARG A 681 29.53 15.70 21.64
N ALA A 682 28.86 14.78 22.31
CA ALA A 682 27.79 15.05 23.27
C ALA A 682 28.31 14.71 24.66
N THR A 683 28.57 15.74 25.48
CA THR A 683 29.02 15.60 26.88
C THR A 683 28.10 14.72 27.71
N GLU A 684 26.82 14.71 27.37
CA GLU A 684 25.75 13.87 27.91
C GLU A 684 25.97 12.36 27.68
N THR A 685 26.84 11.99 26.73
CA THR A 685 27.17 10.60 26.40
C THR A 685 28.58 10.18 26.81
N GLU A 686 29.25 10.96 27.66
CA GLU A 686 30.52 10.57 28.28
C GLU A 686 30.32 9.37 29.23
N LEU A 687 31.32 8.47 29.27
CA LEU A 687 31.28 7.31 30.16
C LEU A 687 31.39 7.73 31.63
N PRO A 688 30.54 7.19 32.53
CA PRO A 688 30.63 7.48 33.96
C PRO A 688 32.02 7.14 34.51
N VAL A 689 32.61 8.06 35.27
CA VAL A 689 33.93 7.86 35.91
C VAL A 689 33.95 6.60 36.77
N SER A 690 32.85 6.31 37.46
CA SER A 690 32.67 5.11 38.28
C SER A 690 32.79 3.81 37.46
N LEU A 691 32.20 3.77 36.26
CA LEU A 691 32.30 2.63 35.35
C LEU A 691 33.75 2.43 34.90
N VAL A 692 34.41 3.50 34.45
CA VAL A 692 35.80 3.45 33.98
C VAL A 692 36.74 2.97 35.10
N GLN A 693 36.56 3.48 36.32
CA GLN A 693 37.36 3.07 37.48
C GLN A 693 37.10 1.60 37.86
N HIS A 694 35.84 1.17 37.84
CA HIS A 694 35.49 -0.22 38.16
C HIS A 694 36.04 -1.21 37.13
N ALA A 695 35.87 -0.92 35.83
CA ALA A 695 36.39 -1.75 34.75
C ALA A 695 37.92 -1.89 34.84
N LYS A 696 38.63 -0.78 35.11
CA LYS A 696 40.08 -0.80 35.36
C LYS A 696 40.44 -1.64 36.59
N GLY A 697 39.72 -1.47 37.70
CA GLY A 697 39.97 -2.19 38.95
C GLY A 697 39.73 -3.70 38.85
N GLN A 698 38.80 -4.15 38.01
CA GLN A 698 38.50 -5.56 37.76
C GLN A 698 39.25 -6.15 36.55
N ASN A 699 40.09 -5.35 35.88
CA ASN A 699 40.75 -5.72 34.63
C ASN A 699 39.77 -6.22 33.55
N THR A 700 38.57 -5.64 33.51
CA THR A 700 37.54 -5.92 32.51
C THR A 700 37.72 -4.96 31.34
N PRO A 701 37.96 -5.46 30.11
CA PRO A 701 37.99 -4.62 28.92
C PRO A 701 36.69 -3.82 28.77
N LEU A 702 36.84 -2.50 28.63
CA LEU A 702 35.78 -1.54 28.36
C LEU A 702 36.05 -0.92 26.99
N ILE A 703 35.15 -1.14 26.03
CA ILE A 703 35.31 -0.67 24.65
C ILE A 703 34.14 0.23 24.31
N ASP A 704 34.43 1.48 23.94
CA ASP A 704 33.46 2.46 23.52
C ASP A 704 33.41 2.60 22.00
N ALA A 705 32.21 2.65 21.42
CA ALA A 705 32.02 2.70 19.97
C ALA A 705 32.56 4.00 19.35
N TRP A 706 32.65 5.09 20.11
CA TRP A 706 33.22 6.35 19.62
C TRP A 706 34.71 6.22 19.27
N GLY A 707 35.53 5.71 20.20
CA GLY A 707 36.96 5.50 19.96
C GLY A 707 37.23 4.29 19.08
N ALA A 708 36.45 3.23 19.24
CA ALA A 708 36.68 1.94 18.58
C ALA A 708 36.03 1.81 17.19
N GLY A 709 35.10 2.70 16.84
CA GLY A 709 34.19 2.51 15.70
C GLY A 709 33.19 1.38 15.97
N SER A 710 32.51 0.92 14.93
CA SER A 710 31.64 -0.27 15.04
C SER A 710 32.42 -1.47 15.57
N ILE A 711 31.74 -2.28 16.40
CA ILE A 711 32.35 -3.41 17.12
C ILE A 711 31.68 -4.70 16.67
N ASP A 712 32.49 -5.63 16.16
CA ASP A 712 32.05 -6.93 15.65
C ASP A 712 32.38 -8.02 16.66
N LEU A 713 31.37 -8.78 17.06
CA LEU A 713 31.46 -9.92 17.96
C LEU A 713 31.16 -11.19 17.19
N GLN A 714 32.16 -12.02 16.93
CA GLN A 714 32.02 -13.27 16.20
C GLN A 714 31.98 -14.43 17.19
N PHE A 715 30.78 -14.98 17.41
CA PHE A 715 30.56 -16.05 18.37
C PHE A 715 30.76 -17.42 17.71
N GLN A 716 31.79 -18.12 18.15
CA GLN A 716 32.01 -19.54 17.86
C GLN A 716 31.55 -20.39 19.06
N GLN A 717 31.61 -21.71 18.93
CA GLN A 717 31.18 -22.61 20.00
C GLN A 717 32.00 -22.45 21.29
N ASP A 718 33.32 -22.25 21.17
CA ASP A 718 34.26 -22.18 22.30
C ASP A 718 35.11 -20.90 22.33
N GLU A 719 34.91 -19.98 21.38
CA GLU A 719 35.65 -18.71 21.31
C GLU A 719 34.74 -17.55 20.88
N LEU A 720 35.01 -16.37 21.42
CA LEU A 720 34.41 -15.11 20.98
C LEU A 720 35.52 -14.21 20.48
N HIS A 721 35.47 -13.85 19.19
CA HIS A 721 36.43 -12.95 18.57
C HIS A 721 35.79 -11.57 18.46
N ILE A 722 36.41 -10.56 19.10
CA ILE A 722 35.95 -9.18 19.09
C ILE A 722 36.88 -8.36 18.21
N VAL A 723 36.33 -7.63 17.25
CA VAL A 723 37.09 -6.79 16.30
C VAL A 723 36.47 -5.40 16.25
N THR A 724 37.29 -4.38 16.43
CA THR A 724 36.87 -2.97 16.36
C THR A 724 37.31 -2.33 15.04
N GLN A 725 36.42 -1.62 14.36
CA GLN A 725 36.69 -1.15 12.99
C GLN A 725 37.64 0.05 12.90
N ARG A 726 37.59 0.98 13.86
CA ARG A 726 38.44 2.20 13.88
C ARG A 726 39.77 1.98 14.58
N SER A 727 39.76 1.40 15.78
CA SER A 727 40.98 1.20 16.56
C SER A 727 41.77 -0.06 16.18
N GLY A 728 41.16 -0.99 15.44
CA GLY A 728 41.79 -2.25 15.02
C GLY A 728 42.09 -3.23 16.15
N GLN A 729 41.59 -2.99 17.37
CA GLN A 729 41.71 -3.89 18.51
C GLN A 729 41.09 -5.25 18.22
N ARG A 730 41.76 -6.32 18.67
CA ARG A 730 41.28 -7.70 18.60
C ARG A 730 41.36 -8.36 19.95
N LEU A 731 40.26 -8.95 20.42
CA LEU A 731 40.20 -9.72 21.66
C LEU A 731 39.63 -11.11 21.37
N VAL A 732 40.15 -12.12 22.07
CA VAL A 732 39.62 -13.48 22.03
C VAL A 732 39.27 -13.89 23.46
N LEU A 733 38.01 -14.24 23.67
CA LEU A 733 37.49 -14.70 24.96
C LEU A 733 37.08 -16.18 24.86
N LYS A 734 37.00 -16.85 26.01
CA LYS A 734 36.47 -18.22 26.15
C LYS A 734 35.20 -18.21 27.00
N PRO A 735 34.23 -19.08 26.73
CA PRO A 735 32.97 -19.08 27.48
C PRO A 735 33.23 -19.53 28.92
N ARG A 736 32.49 -18.95 29.88
CA ARG A 736 32.60 -19.26 31.31
C ARG A 736 31.72 -20.42 31.76
#